data_AF-A0A958LBF4-F1
#
_entry.id   AF-A0A958LBF4-F1
#
_cell.length_a   1.000
_cell.length_b   1.000
_cell.length_c   1.000
_cell.angle_alpha   90.00
_cell.angle_beta   90.00
_cell.angle_gamma   90.00
#
_symmetry.space_group_name_H-M   'P 1'
#
loop_
_entity.id
_entity.type
_entity.pdbx_description
1 polymer ?
#
loop_
_entity_poly.entity_id
_entity_poly.type
_entity_poly.pdbx_seq_one_letter_code
_entity_poly.pdbx_strand_id
1 'polypeptide(L)'
;VSLTIADSNNPPETLTDDTDLDVYPITAVGGVLAGYFDTGTTPPAQVVATLANTTLNHVEVRPDMKVVSSPTGTIGGSSLTNNTVVTLVGSIAIPAAGSYQFSLNGGSATWLRIDSMSGVTGPVQLTAGSHSIEARFAVDSVSQLPLSVLVSFNGSSPTPVPAALLSHDQTALPPFINSMPVQGSEFGGEHIVIDGVGFFPASSVVLNWGTQSFVAPTIQYGTQILFTVPPGTGQVPVSVTTPNGTSNQITYTYQSGTVPIQFSSAVATTTPGETFSRAAWGPDGRLYVGGTTGNIYAYTLDENYAVTATQTISAIAPLQNNAILGLAFNPYDSYNPPAQPLKLYVSHSQLFAQGGGCFSGPAPYTGQVSVLSGPNFSTVTPLITGLPSSNHDHGVNGLQFDNFGDLYIAIGGNTNAGVHACALGDIPESPLAGGIAKAFVSKPSFNGTVTYLETATGLPNNDQVFGETVDIAPGVDVVPYFPGFRNPFDVLLTTRNFWFASENGADIGFGDASTSLTTQAPITQDADDELDLLASGHHYGHANRNLGRYDARRAVYFYPTDSPVHSVYTAPLAVVASSSNGLEEYRSQAFNSQIKGSLLLQKWQGELYNLILSSDSRSVSQVNVLFQDPSGLDVIMGPGGAVLTVGFDAAYTGNVTVHTPIDPSVVGPTAMDIFPWRAPAAGGAPFVIGGQNFGSLASTSVTFGTVPATVTSVSSKRITGTIPAPSAPTAELLDVVVQTGGQQTTLEKAFRYLLPDGVGVGEWTVETPMPHELGEVAAGIVNGVMYIVGHHTNQTLSFDLSTGLWRDDHAVRPFIGDHHAAEVVDGKWYLIGGIGGSSDLKVQIYDPLTDSWSTGQDIPFSSGSGSTAVIDGKIYLAGGLDSTQNQETANTAVYNPVSNSWTMLTPMLAGRHHAASATDGQKLYVFGGRVGPNVPTLGQDSVQIYDPVTDAWVASFQSGSGIPPLPQRRSGMGKAVYYRGELYVLGGETVPGGIGAEPGDVYDRVDVYNPVSASWRQEVDMPTARHGIFPLLHDDKIYVAGGGDMAGHSESDAVEVFHR
;
A
#
# COMPACT_ATOMS: atom_id res chain seq x y z
N VAL A 1 26.16 -40.32 8.19
CA VAL A 1 25.91 -38.95 8.74
C VAL A 1 24.41 -38.77 8.86
N SER A 2 23.90 -38.21 9.95
CA SER A 2 22.46 -37.96 10.10
C SER A 2 22.18 -36.48 9.81
N LEU A 3 21.38 -36.23 8.78
CA LEU A 3 20.79 -34.92 8.56
C LEU A 3 19.36 -34.98 9.08
N THR A 4 19.05 -34.19 10.10
CA THR A 4 17.68 -34.02 10.58
C THR A 4 17.13 -32.75 9.96
N ILE A 5 16.19 -32.89 9.04
CA ILE A 5 15.44 -31.75 8.51
C ILE A 5 14.25 -31.58 9.44
N ALA A 6 14.26 -30.50 10.22
CA ALA A 6 13.09 -30.10 10.99
C ALA A 6 12.17 -29.29 10.08
N ASP A 7 11.35 -29.99 9.30
CA ASP A 7 10.15 -29.41 8.68
C ASP A 7 8.91 -29.76 9.51
N SER A 8 7.72 -29.41 9.01
CA SER A 8 6.44 -29.58 9.72
C SER A 8 5.98 -31.04 9.89
N ASN A 9 6.76 -32.04 9.49
CA ASN A 9 6.41 -33.45 9.71
C ASN A 9 6.75 -33.92 11.14
N ASN A 10 5.82 -34.63 11.79
CA ASN A 10 6.02 -35.22 13.12
C ASN A 10 5.69 -36.73 13.14
N PRO A 11 6.68 -37.62 13.38
CA PRO A 11 8.07 -37.32 13.71
C PRO A 11 8.87 -36.78 12.51
N PRO A 12 9.94 -35.98 12.75
CA PRO A 12 10.82 -35.49 11.69
C PRO A 12 11.35 -36.64 10.85
N GLU A 13 11.30 -36.49 9.52
CA GLU A 13 11.94 -37.48 8.65
C GLU A 13 13.46 -37.40 8.81
N THR A 14 14.06 -38.55 9.09
CA THR A 14 15.51 -38.66 9.23
C THR A 14 16.05 -39.35 8.01
N LEU A 15 16.80 -38.61 7.19
CA LEU A 15 17.62 -39.19 6.13
C LEU A 15 18.92 -39.65 6.76
N THR A 16 19.03 -40.97 6.92
CA THR A 16 20.28 -41.63 7.28
C THR A 16 20.95 -42.13 6.01
N ASP A 17 22.16 -41.63 5.79
CA ASP A 17 23.07 -42.18 4.80
C ASP A 17 24.33 -42.72 5.51
N ASP A 18 24.80 -43.85 5.02
CA ASP A 18 26.02 -44.50 5.49
C ASP A 18 27.16 -44.08 4.55
N THR A 19 27.85 -43.02 4.94
CA THR A 19 29.10 -42.61 4.30
C THR A 19 30.24 -42.80 5.28
N ASP A 20 31.32 -43.40 4.80
CA ASP A 20 32.56 -43.49 5.57
C ASP A 20 33.16 -42.09 5.68
N LEU A 21 33.29 -41.60 6.92
CA LEU A 21 34.00 -40.35 7.20
C LEU A 21 35.43 -40.69 7.62
N ASP A 22 36.39 -40.27 6.82
CA ASP A 22 37.79 -40.29 7.25
C ASP A 22 38.02 -39.20 8.30
N VAL A 23 38.05 -39.61 9.58
CA VAL A 23 38.37 -38.72 10.70
C VAL A 23 39.87 -38.67 10.88
N TYR A 24 40.47 -37.57 10.45
CA TYR A 24 41.90 -37.34 10.59
C TYR A 24 42.22 -36.61 11.90
N PRO A 25 43.34 -36.95 12.56
CA PRO A 25 43.93 -36.08 13.57
C PRO A 25 44.24 -34.72 12.96
N ILE A 26 44.17 -33.68 13.78
CA ILE A 26 44.45 -32.30 13.38
C ILE A 26 45.83 -32.11 12.74
N THR A 27 46.79 -32.99 13.00
CA THR A 27 48.16 -32.94 12.45
C THR A 27 48.35 -33.83 11.20
N ALA A 28 47.30 -34.51 10.74
CA ALA A 28 47.38 -35.50 9.67
C ALA A 28 46.10 -35.51 8.82
N VAL A 29 45.62 -34.34 8.42
CA VAL A 29 44.42 -34.17 7.58
C VAL A 29 44.67 -34.78 6.20
N GLY A 30 43.71 -35.54 5.69
CA GLY A 30 43.80 -36.20 4.39
C GLY A 30 44.12 -35.24 3.23
N GLY A 31 44.89 -35.74 2.26
CA GLY A 31 45.29 -34.96 1.09
C GLY A 31 46.57 -34.13 1.29
N VAL A 32 46.83 -33.23 0.34
CA VAL A 32 48.05 -32.41 0.25
C VAL A 32 47.71 -30.94 0.00
N LEU A 33 48.67 -30.07 0.27
CA LEU A 33 48.54 -28.64 0.01
C LEU A 33 49.11 -28.31 -1.35
N ALA A 34 48.28 -27.72 -2.20
CA ALA A 34 48.67 -27.18 -3.49
C ALA A 34 48.88 -25.67 -3.38
N GLY A 35 50.14 -25.21 -3.48
CA GLY A 35 50.50 -23.80 -3.54
C GLY A 35 50.81 -23.36 -4.96
N TYR A 36 50.33 -22.17 -5.34
CA TYR A 36 50.48 -21.62 -6.69
C TYR A 36 51.25 -20.30 -6.63
N PHE A 37 52.38 -20.24 -7.33
CA PHE A 37 53.30 -19.11 -7.29
C PHE A 37 53.46 -18.51 -8.68
N ASP A 38 53.08 -17.25 -8.85
CA ASP A 38 53.32 -16.50 -10.07
C ASP A 38 54.81 -16.12 -10.15
N THR A 39 55.41 -16.43 -11.29
CA THR A 39 56.82 -16.14 -11.58
C THR A 39 57.01 -14.87 -12.41
N GLY A 40 55.91 -14.21 -12.77
CA GLY A 40 55.86 -12.99 -13.56
C GLY A 40 56.47 -13.21 -14.94
N THR A 41 57.57 -12.50 -15.22
CA THR A 41 58.32 -12.63 -16.48
C THR A 41 59.46 -13.66 -16.41
N THR A 42 59.74 -14.23 -15.24
CA THR A 42 60.82 -15.22 -15.09
C THR A 42 60.29 -16.59 -15.50
N PRO A 43 60.93 -17.32 -16.44
CA PRO A 43 60.42 -18.63 -16.84
C PRO A 43 60.32 -19.59 -15.64
N PRO A 44 59.16 -20.23 -15.37
CA PRO A 44 58.95 -21.10 -14.21
C PRO A 44 60.00 -22.21 -14.07
N ALA A 45 60.47 -22.75 -15.20
CA ALA A 45 61.49 -23.80 -15.22
C ALA A 45 62.84 -23.37 -14.60
N GLN A 46 63.16 -22.07 -14.57
CA GLN A 46 64.39 -21.57 -13.96
C GLN A 46 64.31 -21.53 -12.42
N VAL A 47 63.11 -21.45 -11.87
CA VAL A 47 62.88 -21.25 -10.43
C VAL A 47 62.24 -22.44 -9.73
N VAL A 48 61.73 -23.44 -10.46
CA VAL A 48 61.03 -24.61 -9.89
C VAL A 48 61.83 -25.34 -8.79
N ALA A 49 63.16 -25.45 -8.94
CA ALA A 49 64.02 -26.08 -7.94
C ALA A 49 64.43 -25.13 -6.79
N THR A 50 64.30 -23.81 -6.96
CA THR A 50 64.87 -22.78 -6.08
C THR A 50 63.86 -21.68 -5.76
N LEU A 51 62.59 -22.04 -5.53
CA LEU A 51 61.39 -21.20 -5.33
C LEU A 51 61.44 -20.23 -4.12
N ALA A 52 62.61 -19.72 -3.76
CA ALA A 52 62.79 -18.61 -2.85
C ALA A 52 62.56 -17.29 -3.61
N ASN A 53 61.83 -16.37 -2.98
CA ASN A 53 61.51 -15.03 -3.49
C ASN A 53 60.35 -14.91 -4.49
N THR A 54 59.50 -15.92 -4.65
CA THR A 54 58.22 -15.83 -5.39
C THR A 54 57.04 -15.68 -4.44
N THR A 55 56.09 -14.81 -4.78
CA THR A 55 54.87 -14.60 -3.98
C THR A 55 53.91 -15.76 -4.20
N LEU A 56 53.31 -16.25 -3.11
CA LEU A 56 52.23 -17.24 -3.16
C LEU A 56 50.92 -16.53 -3.54
N ASN A 57 50.24 -16.99 -4.59
CA ASN A 57 49.03 -16.37 -5.12
C ASN A 57 47.75 -17.11 -4.73
N HIS A 58 47.82 -18.42 -4.53
CA HIS A 58 46.69 -19.25 -4.15
C HIS A 58 47.17 -20.49 -3.41
N VAL A 59 46.33 -21.02 -2.51
CA VAL A 59 46.57 -22.30 -1.85
C VAL A 59 45.27 -23.07 -1.71
N GLU A 60 45.26 -24.35 -2.03
CA GLU A 60 44.10 -25.22 -1.80
C GLU A 60 44.52 -26.58 -1.23
N VAL A 61 43.59 -27.23 -0.54
CA VAL A 61 43.75 -28.63 -0.12
C VAL A 61 43.26 -29.53 -1.26
N ARG A 62 44.12 -30.46 -1.70
CA ARG A 62 43.81 -31.43 -2.74
C ARG A 62 43.72 -32.83 -2.13
N PRO A 63 42.69 -33.62 -2.45
CA PRO A 63 42.59 -34.99 -1.95
C PRO A 63 43.66 -35.92 -2.55
N ASP A 64 44.19 -35.57 -3.73
CA ASP A 64 45.20 -36.33 -4.45
C ASP A 64 46.38 -35.46 -4.91
N MET A 65 47.45 -36.11 -5.34
CA MET A 65 48.62 -35.46 -5.92
C MET A 65 48.40 -35.09 -7.40
N LYS A 66 47.24 -34.50 -7.74
CA LYS A 66 46.87 -34.14 -9.10
C LYS A 66 46.33 -32.72 -9.16
N VAL A 67 46.69 -31.97 -10.21
CA VAL A 67 46.15 -30.64 -10.53
C VAL A 67 45.69 -30.63 -11.98
N VAL A 68 44.47 -30.16 -12.22
CA VAL A 68 43.83 -30.10 -13.55
C VAL A 68 43.49 -28.65 -13.90
N SER A 69 43.13 -28.37 -15.16
CA SER A 69 42.57 -27.07 -15.49
C SER A 69 41.18 -26.92 -14.90
N SER A 70 40.87 -25.74 -14.38
CA SER A 70 39.49 -25.39 -14.05
C SER A 70 38.64 -25.26 -15.34
N PRO A 71 37.29 -25.28 -15.23
CA PRO A 71 36.41 -25.03 -16.38
C PRO A 71 36.64 -23.67 -17.05
N THR A 72 37.17 -22.68 -16.32
CA THR A 72 37.49 -21.34 -16.82
C THR A 72 38.90 -21.23 -17.42
N GLY A 73 39.64 -22.35 -17.49
CA GLY A 73 40.94 -22.42 -18.13
C GLY A 73 42.11 -21.93 -17.25
N THR A 74 41.97 -21.98 -15.93
CA THR A 74 43.04 -21.65 -14.97
C THR A 74 43.77 -22.90 -14.46
N ILE A 75 44.93 -22.71 -13.84
CA ILE A 75 45.77 -23.77 -13.27
C ILE A 75 45.26 -24.11 -11.86
N GLY A 76 44.63 -25.29 -11.69
CA GLY A 76 44.02 -25.69 -10.42
C GLY A 76 42.89 -24.75 -9.98
N GLY A 77 42.75 -24.52 -8.67
CA GLY A 77 41.83 -23.54 -8.10
C GLY A 77 42.26 -22.07 -8.22
N SER A 78 43.45 -21.80 -8.76
CA SER A 78 44.00 -20.44 -8.83
C SER A 78 43.38 -19.57 -9.94
N SER A 79 43.68 -18.27 -9.93
CA SER A 79 43.38 -17.33 -11.03
C SER A 79 44.44 -17.31 -12.14
N LEU A 80 45.51 -18.11 -12.03
CA LEU A 80 46.65 -18.08 -12.93
C LEU A 80 46.41 -18.98 -14.16
N THR A 81 46.91 -18.54 -15.33
CA THR A 81 46.77 -19.29 -16.60
C THR A 81 48.11 -19.71 -17.22
N ASN A 82 49.21 -19.13 -16.76
CA ASN A 82 50.56 -19.32 -17.28
C ASN A 82 51.60 -18.90 -16.23
N ASN A 83 52.88 -19.09 -16.55
CA ASN A 83 54.03 -18.64 -15.76
C ASN A 83 53.95 -18.95 -14.26
N THR A 84 53.49 -20.16 -13.92
CA THR A 84 53.20 -20.56 -12.55
C THR A 84 54.13 -21.70 -12.11
N VAL A 85 54.59 -21.67 -10.86
CA VAL A 85 55.08 -22.88 -10.20
C VAL A 85 54.00 -23.41 -9.27
N VAL A 86 53.62 -24.67 -9.45
CA VAL A 86 52.67 -25.37 -8.57
C VAL A 86 53.46 -26.29 -7.64
N THR A 87 53.23 -26.20 -6.34
CA THR A 87 53.85 -27.06 -5.32
C THR A 87 52.79 -27.92 -4.66
N LEU A 88 52.98 -29.24 -4.61
CA LEU A 88 52.17 -30.17 -3.84
C LEU A 88 52.99 -30.65 -2.64
N VAL A 89 52.56 -30.27 -1.43
CA VAL A 89 53.29 -30.52 -0.18
C VAL A 89 52.43 -31.33 0.78
N GLY A 90 53.00 -32.37 1.37
CA GLY A 90 52.36 -33.15 2.42
C GLY A 90 53.25 -34.30 2.88
N SER A 91 52.59 -35.35 3.35
CA SER A 91 53.17 -36.60 3.79
C SER A 91 52.51 -37.76 3.06
N ILE A 92 53.29 -38.76 2.69
CA ILE A 92 52.84 -40.02 2.13
C ILE A 92 53.08 -41.15 3.14
N ALA A 93 52.03 -41.89 3.49
CA ALA A 93 52.12 -43.09 4.29
C ALA A 93 52.60 -44.26 3.42
N ILE A 94 53.79 -44.76 3.72
CA ILE A 94 54.40 -45.90 3.05
C ILE A 94 54.00 -47.18 3.80
N PRO A 95 53.23 -48.09 3.17
CA PRO A 95 52.67 -49.26 3.85
C PRO A 95 53.70 -50.38 4.08
N ALA A 96 54.75 -50.44 3.27
CA ALA A 96 55.79 -51.47 3.36
C ALA A 96 57.16 -50.90 2.95
N ALA A 97 58.23 -51.34 3.61
CA ALA A 97 59.57 -50.93 3.22
C ALA A 97 59.95 -51.50 1.84
N GLY A 98 60.63 -50.72 1.00
CA GLY A 98 61.10 -51.18 -0.31
C GLY A 98 61.54 -50.07 -1.25
N SER A 99 61.74 -50.43 -2.53
CA SER A 99 62.16 -49.52 -3.59
C SER A 99 60.96 -48.81 -4.20
N TYR A 100 60.83 -47.50 -3.96
CA TYR A 100 59.78 -46.66 -4.52
C TYR A 100 60.34 -45.72 -5.59
N GLN A 101 59.66 -45.60 -6.72
CA GLN A 101 60.02 -44.59 -7.73
C GLN A 101 58.81 -43.69 -8.00
N PHE A 102 59.02 -42.38 -7.81
CA PHE A 102 58.02 -41.36 -8.09
C PHE A 102 58.27 -40.78 -9.48
N SER A 103 57.21 -40.68 -10.27
CA SER A 103 57.24 -40.10 -11.61
C SER A 103 56.31 -38.88 -11.65
N LEU A 104 56.83 -37.75 -12.10
CA LEU A 104 56.06 -36.51 -12.24
C LEU A 104 55.59 -36.37 -13.69
N ASN A 105 54.30 -36.09 -13.88
CA ASN A 105 53.69 -35.87 -15.18
C ASN A 105 53.14 -34.43 -15.28
N GLY A 106 53.20 -33.84 -16.46
CA GLY A 106 52.82 -32.45 -16.72
C GLY A 106 53.93 -31.45 -16.37
N GLY A 107 53.67 -30.18 -16.69
CA GLY A 107 54.64 -29.08 -16.55
C GLY A 107 55.80 -29.11 -17.56
N SER A 108 56.51 -27.99 -17.70
CA SER A 108 57.73 -27.89 -18.52
C SER A 108 59.00 -28.31 -17.81
N ALA A 109 59.00 -28.23 -16.49
CA ALA A 109 60.06 -28.75 -15.63
C ALA A 109 59.46 -29.18 -14.29
N THR A 110 60.09 -30.14 -13.64
CA THR A 110 59.58 -30.69 -12.39
C THR A 110 60.71 -30.88 -11.38
N TRP A 111 60.35 -30.89 -10.11
CA TRP A 111 61.29 -31.10 -9.01
C TRP A 111 60.60 -31.86 -7.88
N LEU A 112 61.27 -32.86 -7.32
CA LEU A 112 60.73 -33.70 -6.25
C LEU A 112 61.67 -33.74 -5.05
N ARG A 113 61.10 -33.63 -3.85
CA ARG A 113 61.76 -33.95 -2.60
C ARG A 113 60.96 -35.00 -1.83
N ILE A 114 61.66 -36.00 -1.32
CA ILE A 114 61.14 -37.00 -0.37
C ILE A 114 62.03 -36.94 0.87
N ASP A 115 61.46 -36.64 2.03
CA ASP A 115 62.21 -36.37 3.26
C ASP A 115 63.34 -35.35 3.04
N SER A 116 64.57 -35.70 3.40
CA SER A 116 65.75 -34.87 3.19
C SER A 116 66.36 -35.01 1.78
N MET A 117 65.83 -35.91 0.94
CA MET A 117 66.35 -36.19 -0.41
C MET A 117 65.73 -35.24 -1.41
N SER A 118 66.50 -34.28 -1.90
CA SER A 118 66.07 -33.23 -2.84
C SER A 118 66.50 -33.55 -4.28
N GLY A 119 65.64 -33.26 -5.25
CA GLY A 119 65.90 -33.50 -6.68
C GLY A 119 65.86 -34.98 -7.04
N VAL A 120 64.91 -35.73 -6.47
CA VAL A 120 64.77 -37.18 -6.68
C VAL A 120 64.36 -37.47 -8.13
N THR A 121 65.19 -38.23 -8.86
CA THR A 121 64.93 -38.61 -10.27
C THR A 121 64.93 -40.12 -10.52
N GLY A 122 65.15 -40.95 -9.49
CA GLY A 122 65.25 -42.41 -9.60
C GLY A 122 64.65 -43.12 -8.38
N PRO A 123 64.76 -44.46 -8.31
CA PRO A 123 64.23 -45.23 -7.18
C PRO A 123 64.87 -44.84 -5.85
N VAL A 124 64.06 -44.78 -4.79
CA VAL A 124 64.42 -44.44 -3.42
C VAL A 124 64.02 -45.59 -2.49
N GLN A 125 64.87 -45.93 -1.54
CA GLN A 125 64.53 -46.90 -0.48
C GLN A 125 63.79 -46.19 0.64
N LEU A 126 62.53 -46.56 0.86
CA LEU A 126 61.71 -46.02 1.94
C LEU A 126 61.37 -47.12 2.94
N THR A 127 61.25 -46.75 4.21
CA THR A 127 60.75 -47.62 5.29
C THR A 127 59.23 -47.58 5.35
N ALA A 128 58.60 -48.53 6.05
CA ALA A 128 57.18 -48.37 6.38
C ALA A 128 57.01 -47.22 7.38
N GLY A 129 56.06 -46.31 7.15
CA GLY A 129 55.86 -45.11 7.96
C GLY A 129 55.47 -43.88 7.16
N SER A 130 55.38 -42.73 7.82
CA SER A 130 55.08 -41.44 7.16
C SER A 130 56.35 -40.79 6.64
N HIS A 131 56.33 -40.37 5.37
CA HIS A 131 57.45 -39.71 4.69
C HIS A 131 56.98 -38.38 4.12
N SER A 132 57.75 -37.31 4.29
CA SER A 132 57.39 -36.01 3.72
C SER A 132 57.62 -35.98 2.21
N ILE A 133 56.73 -35.33 1.47
CA ILE A 133 56.79 -35.21 0.02
C ILE A 133 56.50 -33.78 -0.41
N GLU A 134 57.35 -33.26 -1.30
CA GLU A 134 57.13 -31.99 -1.99
C GLU A 134 57.41 -32.19 -3.48
N ALA A 135 56.37 -32.08 -4.30
CA ALA A 135 56.49 -32.08 -5.75
C ALA A 135 56.25 -30.66 -6.28
N ARG A 136 57.08 -30.19 -7.19
CA ARG A 136 56.95 -28.89 -7.83
C ARG A 136 56.90 -29.03 -9.34
N PHE A 137 56.09 -28.22 -9.99
CA PHE A 137 55.89 -28.21 -11.42
C PHE A 137 55.98 -26.78 -11.94
N ALA A 138 56.86 -26.54 -12.91
CA ALA A 138 56.87 -25.34 -13.73
C ALA A 138 55.77 -25.45 -14.79
N VAL A 139 54.89 -24.46 -14.86
CA VAL A 139 53.74 -24.42 -15.78
C VAL A 139 53.78 -23.14 -16.58
N ASP A 140 54.22 -23.23 -17.83
CA ASP A 140 54.26 -22.09 -18.75
C ASP A 140 52.86 -21.77 -19.28
N SER A 141 51.97 -22.75 -19.39
CA SER A 141 50.55 -22.55 -19.74
C SER A 141 49.69 -23.75 -19.35
N VAL A 142 48.37 -23.55 -19.32
CA VAL A 142 47.38 -24.61 -18.99
C VAL A 142 47.43 -25.84 -19.88
N SER A 143 48.05 -25.78 -21.06
CA SER A 143 48.21 -26.95 -21.94
C SER A 143 49.15 -28.02 -21.36
N GLN A 144 49.90 -27.70 -20.31
CA GLN A 144 50.82 -28.61 -19.62
C GLN A 144 50.16 -29.38 -18.46
N LEU A 145 48.84 -29.23 -18.29
CA LEU A 145 48.01 -29.95 -17.34
C LEU A 145 47.48 -31.26 -17.97
N PRO A 146 47.17 -32.30 -17.16
CA PRO A 146 47.23 -32.34 -15.70
C PRO A 146 48.65 -32.48 -15.15
N LEU A 147 48.90 -31.87 -13.99
CA LEU A 147 50.06 -32.22 -13.16
C LEU A 147 49.70 -33.44 -12.33
N SER A 148 50.58 -34.42 -12.22
CA SER A 148 50.34 -35.53 -11.31
C SER A 148 51.62 -36.19 -10.81
N VAL A 149 51.60 -36.67 -9.56
CA VAL A 149 52.62 -37.57 -9.01
C VAL A 149 52.12 -39.01 -9.13
N LEU A 150 52.90 -39.84 -9.83
CA LEU A 150 52.70 -41.29 -9.91
C LEU A 150 53.78 -41.98 -9.07
N VAL A 151 53.49 -43.18 -8.56
CA VAL A 151 54.40 -43.98 -7.75
C VAL A 151 54.44 -45.42 -8.28
N SER A 152 55.61 -46.03 -8.31
CA SER A 152 55.79 -47.47 -8.50
C SER A 152 56.51 -48.11 -7.31
N PHE A 153 56.19 -49.37 -7.03
CA PHE A 153 56.77 -50.15 -5.94
C PHE A 153 57.50 -51.37 -6.51
N ASN A 154 58.78 -51.53 -6.18
CA ASN A 154 59.64 -52.63 -6.63
C ASN A 154 59.60 -52.87 -8.15
N GLY A 155 59.53 -51.79 -8.94
CA GLY A 155 59.53 -51.85 -10.41
C GLY A 155 58.16 -52.15 -11.04
N SER A 156 57.06 -52.04 -10.28
CA SER A 156 55.71 -52.09 -10.84
C SER A 156 55.45 -50.96 -11.85
N SER A 157 54.35 -51.05 -12.61
CA SER A 157 53.89 -49.91 -13.42
C SER A 157 53.56 -48.71 -12.51
N PRO A 158 53.91 -47.47 -12.90
CA PRO A 158 53.55 -46.27 -12.13
C PRO A 158 52.03 -46.08 -12.04
N THR A 159 51.50 -45.86 -10.84
CA THR A 159 50.08 -45.57 -10.58
C THR A 159 49.93 -44.25 -9.81
N PRO A 160 48.77 -43.56 -9.86
CA PRO A 160 48.52 -42.41 -9.00
C PRO A 160 48.72 -42.74 -7.53
N VAL A 161 49.23 -41.79 -6.74
CA VAL A 161 49.33 -41.96 -5.29
C VAL A 161 47.90 -42.03 -4.73
N PRO A 162 47.51 -43.11 -4.03
CA PRO A 162 46.18 -43.20 -3.43
C PRO A 162 45.96 -42.08 -2.41
N ALA A 163 44.81 -41.40 -2.48
CA ALA A 163 44.43 -40.32 -1.58
C ALA A 163 44.50 -40.73 -0.09
N ALA A 164 44.11 -41.97 0.23
CA ALA A 164 44.16 -42.52 1.59
C ALA A 164 45.59 -42.61 2.18
N LEU A 165 46.63 -42.52 1.36
CA LEU A 165 48.02 -42.48 1.83
C LEU A 165 48.53 -41.06 2.02
N LEU A 166 47.77 -40.04 1.65
CA LEU A 166 48.20 -38.66 1.69
C LEU A 166 47.64 -37.96 2.91
N SER A 167 48.50 -37.21 3.59
CA SER A 167 48.08 -36.30 4.65
C SER A 167 48.93 -35.05 4.68
N HIS A 168 48.47 -34.02 5.37
CA HIS A 168 49.24 -32.82 5.68
C HIS A 168 48.97 -32.36 7.12
N ASP A 169 49.89 -31.55 7.65
CA ASP A 169 49.76 -30.95 8.97
C ASP A 169 49.18 -29.54 8.84
N GLN A 170 47.93 -29.36 9.23
CA GLN A 170 47.29 -28.04 9.25
C GLN A 170 47.70 -27.19 10.45
N THR A 171 48.30 -27.78 11.49
CA THR A 171 48.68 -27.06 12.71
C THR A 171 49.89 -26.16 12.54
N ALA A 172 50.64 -26.33 11.46
CA ALA A 172 51.81 -25.52 11.11
C ALA A 172 51.56 -24.56 9.94
N LEU A 173 50.32 -24.46 9.46
CA LEU A 173 50.01 -23.64 8.29
C LEU A 173 49.89 -22.16 8.64
N PRO A 174 50.66 -21.29 7.96
CA PRO A 174 50.33 -19.87 7.93
C PRO A 174 48.98 -19.70 7.25
N PRO A 175 48.11 -18.80 7.74
CA PRO A 175 46.83 -18.54 7.11
C PRO A 175 47.04 -17.91 5.72
N PHE A 176 46.15 -18.21 4.78
CA PHE A 176 46.11 -17.57 3.46
C PHE A 176 44.67 -17.34 3.04
N ILE A 177 44.34 -16.13 2.58
CA ILE A 177 43.02 -15.78 2.05
C ILE A 177 43.04 -15.94 0.54
N ASN A 178 42.22 -16.86 0.02
CA ASN A 178 42.04 -17.08 -1.41
C ASN A 178 41.07 -16.06 -2.02
N SER A 179 39.95 -15.81 -1.36
CA SER A 179 38.92 -14.89 -1.86
C SER A 179 37.99 -14.36 -0.76
N MET A 180 37.42 -13.19 -1.00
CA MET A 180 36.31 -12.60 -0.27
C MET A 180 35.65 -11.51 -1.14
N PRO A 181 34.39 -11.11 -0.86
CA PRO A 181 33.85 -9.86 -1.40
C PRO A 181 34.78 -8.68 -1.07
N VAL A 182 35.04 -7.80 -2.05
CA VAL A 182 36.01 -6.69 -1.93
C VAL A 182 35.37 -5.31 -1.80
N GLN A 183 34.03 -5.24 -1.75
CA GLN A 183 33.29 -4.00 -1.62
C GLN A 183 31.96 -4.22 -0.88
N GLY A 184 31.45 -3.17 -0.24
CA GLY A 184 30.11 -3.12 0.36
C GLY A 184 29.82 -1.78 1.02
N SER A 185 28.69 -1.68 1.70
CA SER A 185 28.13 -0.43 2.23
C SER A 185 28.96 0.15 3.36
N GLU A 186 29.09 1.48 3.38
CA GLU A 186 29.69 2.22 4.51
C GLU A 186 29.00 1.96 5.86
N PHE A 187 27.73 1.54 5.82
CA PHE A 187 26.98 1.15 7.01
C PHE A 187 27.32 -0.25 7.54
N GLY A 188 28.00 -1.09 6.74
CA GLY A 188 28.28 -2.49 7.07
C GLY A 188 27.01 -3.34 7.22
N GLY A 189 27.13 -4.45 7.95
CA GLY A 189 26.05 -5.39 8.26
C GLY A 189 25.91 -6.53 7.26
N GLU A 190 26.63 -6.51 6.14
CA GLU A 190 26.61 -7.60 5.17
C GLU A 190 27.29 -8.85 5.74
N HIS A 191 26.68 -10.02 5.53
CA HIS A 191 27.30 -11.31 5.82
C HIS A 191 28.14 -11.74 4.62
N ILE A 192 29.44 -11.89 4.82
CA ILE A 192 30.40 -12.32 3.80
C ILE A 192 31.10 -13.62 4.20
N VAL A 193 31.54 -14.36 3.19
CA VAL A 193 32.40 -15.53 3.36
C VAL A 193 33.82 -15.17 2.92
N ILE A 194 34.79 -15.46 3.78
CA ILE A 194 36.22 -15.35 3.49
C ILE A 194 36.76 -16.76 3.32
N ASP A 195 37.13 -17.12 2.09
CA ASP A 195 37.69 -18.42 1.74
C ASP A 195 39.21 -18.41 1.83
N GLY A 196 39.77 -19.49 2.35
CA GLY A 196 41.21 -19.61 2.55
C GLY A 196 41.66 -20.96 3.11
N VAL A 197 42.87 -20.99 3.64
CA VAL A 197 43.47 -22.13 4.34
C VAL A 197 44.23 -21.66 5.57
N GLY A 198 44.52 -22.57 6.50
CA GLY A 198 45.35 -22.28 7.66
C GLY A 198 44.65 -21.48 8.77
N PHE A 199 43.31 -21.49 8.81
CA PHE A 199 42.51 -20.89 9.89
C PHE A 199 42.50 -21.79 11.14
N PHE A 200 43.68 -22.04 11.70
CA PHE A 200 43.90 -23.00 12.79
C PHE A 200 44.89 -22.49 13.87
N PRO A 201 44.68 -22.81 15.16
CA PRO A 201 43.47 -23.40 15.74
C PRO A 201 42.33 -22.40 15.71
N ALA A 202 41.10 -22.88 15.45
CA ALA A 202 39.92 -22.04 15.26
C ALA A 202 39.72 -21.02 16.40
N SER A 203 40.00 -21.43 17.64
CA SER A 203 39.90 -20.59 18.84
C SER A 203 40.94 -19.46 18.92
N SER A 204 41.97 -19.47 18.08
CA SER A 204 43.06 -18.47 18.05
C SER A 204 43.12 -17.70 16.73
N VAL A 205 42.12 -17.87 15.86
CA VAL A 205 42.01 -17.10 14.61
C VAL A 205 41.55 -15.68 14.94
N VAL A 206 42.29 -14.70 14.43
CA VAL A 206 41.96 -13.27 14.53
C VAL A 206 41.79 -12.71 13.13
N LEU A 207 40.61 -12.22 12.81
CA LEU A 207 40.37 -11.47 11.57
C LEU A 207 40.67 -10.00 11.82
N ASN A 208 41.64 -9.44 11.10
CA ASN A 208 41.97 -8.03 11.14
C ASN A 208 41.28 -7.32 9.98
N TRP A 209 40.53 -6.26 10.29
CA TRP A 209 39.76 -5.45 9.37
C TRP A 209 40.16 -3.98 9.53
N GLY A 210 41.12 -3.53 8.73
CA GLY A 210 41.77 -2.23 8.94
C GLY A 210 42.48 -2.17 10.30
N THR A 211 42.05 -1.25 11.17
CA THR A 211 42.57 -1.10 12.54
C THR A 211 41.83 -1.94 13.59
N GLN A 212 40.77 -2.64 13.19
CA GLN A 212 39.96 -3.47 14.09
C GLN A 212 40.38 -4.94 14.00
N SER A 213 40.27 -5.67 15.11
CA SER A 213 40.59 -7.10 15.18
C SER A 213 39.46 -7.86 15.87
N PHE A 214 39.03 -8.96 15.26
CA PHE A 214 37.93 -9.80 15.72
C PHE A 214 38.45 -11.20 16.05
N VAL A 215 38.33 -11.61 17.32
CA VAL A 215 38.83 -12.89 17.83
C VAL A 215 37.75 -13.97 17.68
N ALA A 216 38.13 -15.14 17.19
CA ALA A 216 37.27 -16.32 17.06
C ALA A 216 35.99 -16.09 16.22
N PRO A 217 36.10 -15.62 14.96
CA PRO A 217 34.95 -15.56 14.06
C PRO A 217 34.42 -16.98 13.77
N THR A 218 33.17 -17.09 13.29
CA THR A 218 32.57 -18.40 12.97
C THR A 218 33.33 -19.05 11.82
N ILE A 219 34.03 -20.14 12.10
CA ILE A 219 34.84 -20.88 11.11
C ILE A 219 34.08 -22.13 10.68
N GLN A 220 34.00 -22.34 9.37
CA GLN A 220 33.52 -23.58 8.78
C GLN A 220 34.72 -24.35 8.21
N TYR A 221 34.91 -25.59 8.70
CA TYR A 221 35.90 -26.57 8.22
C TYR A 221 37.36 -26.11 8.15
N GLY A 222 37.75 -25.02 8.83
CA GLY A 222 39.12 -24.50 8.83
C GLY A 222 39.56 -23.80 7.53
N THR A 223 38.65 -23.65 6.57
CA THR A 223 38.89 -23.05 5.25
C THR A 223 37.97 -21.86 4.95
N GLN A 224 36.95 -21.62 5.77
CA GLN A 224 36.02 -20.51 5.61
C GLN A 224 35.79 -19.77 6.92
N ILE A 225 35.72 -18.44 6.82
CA ILE A 225 35.27 -17.56 7.90
C ILE A 225 33.96 -16.89 7.45
N LEU A 226 32.89 -17.09 8.21
CA LEU A 226 31.66 -16.32 8.07
C LEU A 226 31.77 -15.05 8.93
N PHE A 227 31.65 -13.89 8.30
CA PHE A 227 31.90 -12.60 8.95
C PHE A 227 30.82 -11.58 8.61
N THR A 228 30.47 -10.74 9.59
CA THR A 228 29.57 -9.60 9.38
C THR A 228 30.42 -8.34 9.26
N VAL A 229 30.34 -7.66 8.12
CA VAL A 229 31.13 -6.48 7.82
C VAL A 229 30.83 -5.37 8.84
N PRO A 230 31.83 -4.80 9.53
CA PRO A 230 31.60 -3.66 10.42
C PRO A 230 31.35 -2.38 9.61
N PRO A 231 30.66 -1.37 10.15
CA PRO A 231 30.58 -0.05 9.52
C PRO A 231 31.97 0.56 9.31
N GLY A 232 32.15 1.33 8.24
CA GLY A 232 33.44 1.95 7.93
C GLY A 232 33.41 2.85 6.70
N THR A 233 34.53 3.47 6.37
CA THR A 233 34.66 4.34 5.20
C THR A 233 35.98 4.11 4.49
N GLY A 234 36.03 4.42 3.19
CA GLY A 234 37.24 4.29 2.38
C GLY A 234 37.68 2.84 2.17
N GLN A 235 38.99 2.63 2.02
CA GLN A 235 39.58 1.31 1.78
C GLN A 235 40.26 0.78 3.04
N VAL A 236 39.98 -0.48 3.38
CA VAL A 236 40.59 -1.15 4.55
C VAL A 236 41.25 -2.48 4.14
N PRO A 237 42.49 -2.75 4.60
CA PRO A 237 43.12 -4.04 4.39
C PRO A 237 42.52 -5.10 5.33
N VAL A 238 42.28 -6.29 4.80
CA VAL A 238 41.74 -7.44 5.53
C VAL A 238 42.78 -8.55 5.53
N SER A 239 43.07 -9.09 6.72
CA SER A 239 44.01 -10.20 6.90
C SER A 239 43.59 -11.10 8.06
N VAL A 240 44.07 -12.33 8.07
CA VAL A 240 43.85 -13.28 9.16
C VAL A 240 45.17 -13.57 9.86
N THR A 241 45.19 -13.49 11.19
CA THR A 241 46.32 -13.87 12.03
C THR A 241 45.98 -15.13 12.83
N THR A 242 46.92 -16.06 12.86
CA THR A 242 46.90 -17.24 13.74
C THR A 242 48.26 -17.34 14.46
N PRO A 243 48.44 -18.26 15.43
CA PRO A 243 49.75 -18.50 16.03
C PRO A 243 50.87 -18.83 15.03
N ASN A 244 50.51 -19.27 13.82
CA ASN A 244 51.45 -19.68 12.77
C ASN A 244 51.82 -18.56 11.79
N GLY A 245 51.21 -17.37 11.91
CA GLY A 245 51.55 -16.23 11.08
C GLY A 245 50.35 -15.34 10.73
N THR A 246 50.56 -14.42 9.80
CA THR A 246 49.52 -13.55 9.25
C THR A 246 49.43 -13.79 7.74
N SER A 247 48.20 -13.77 7.21
CA SER A 247 47.92 -14.02 5.81
C SER A 247 48.37 -12.87 4.91
N ASN A 248 48.23 -13.10 3.60
CA ASN A 248 48.11 -12.01 2.64
C ASN A 248 46.97 -11.04 3.02
N GLN A 249 47.04 -9.84 2.45
CA GLN A 249 46.01 -8.82 2.62
C GLN A 249 45.13 -8.73 1.37
N ILE A 250 43.82 -8.67 1.56
CA ILE A 250 42.84 -8.29 0.53
C ILE A 250 42.26 -6.93 0.92
N THR A 251 42.12 -6.01 -0.05
CA THR A 251 41.53 -4.69 0.23
C THR A 251 40.02 -4.76 0.10
N TYR A 252 39.31 -4.29 1.13
CA TYR A 252 37.87 -4.08 1.12
C TYR A 252 37.57 -2.59 0.96
N THR A 253 36.64 -2.24 0.07
CA THR A 253 36.26 -0.85 -0.21
C THR A 253 34.83 -0.56 0.26
N TYR A 254 34.69 0.34 1.23
CA TYR A 254 33.40 0.89 1.61
C TYR A 254 32.90 1.87 0.54
N GLN A 255 31.67 1.68 0.12
CA GLN A 255 30.97 2.52 -0.86
C GLN A 255 29.84 3.25 -0.17
N SER A 256 29.60 4.49 -0.60
CA SER A 256 28.39 5.20 -0.18
C SER A 256 27.19 4.49 -0.77
N GLY A 257 26.26 4.10 0.09
CA GLY A 257 25.17 3.18 -0.23
C GLY A 257 23.85 3.63 0.37
N THR A 258 22.79 2.89 0.06
CA THR A 258 21.50 3.08 0.71
C THR A 258 21.58 2.61 2.16
N VAL A 259 20.86 3.31 3.05
CA VAL A 259 20.75 2.89 4.44
C VAL A 259 19.99 1.56 4.46
N PRO A 260 20.54 0.47 5.05
CA PRO A 260 19.83 -0.79 5.12
C PRO A 260 18.50 -0.65 5.87
N ILE A 261 17.42 -1.23 5.33
CA ILE A 261 16.14 -1.30 6.02
C ILE A 261 16.22 -2.47 7.01
N GLN A 262 16.46 -2.16 8.28
CA GLN A 262 16.66 -3.15 9.33
C GLN A 262 15.85 -2.81 10.58
N PHE A 263 15.29 -3.84 11.21
CA PHE A 263 14.52 -3.71 12.44
C PHE A 263 15.03 -4.69 13.49
N SER A 264 15.03 -4.28 14.76
CA SER A 264 15.12 -5.21 15.89
C SER A 264 13.71 -5.65 16.29
N SER A 265 13.49 -6.95 16.47
CA SER A 265 12.19 -7.49 16.86
C SER A 265 12.20 -7.98 18.31
N ALA A 266 11.16 -7.64 19.07
CA ALA A 266 10.96 -8.15 20.43
C ALA A 266 9.47 -8.31 20.74
N VAL A 267 9.11 -9.41 21.42
CA VAL A 267 7.76 -9.58 21.97
C VAL A 267 7.62 -8.63 23.17
N ALA A 268 6.77 -7.62 23.03
CA ALA A 268 6.55 -6.62 24.09
C ALA A 268 5.68 -7.18 25.22
N THR A 269 4.70 -8.02 24.89
CA THR A 269 3.83 -8.68 25.87
C THR A 269 3.16 -9.90 25.27
N THR A 270 2.75 -10.82 26.16
CA THR A 270 1.90 -11.98 25.84
C THR A 270 0.71 -11.98 26.80
N THR A 271 -0.46 -12.42 26.33
CA THR A 271 -1.69 -12.49 27.12
C THR A 271 -2.33 -13.87 26.93
N PRO A 272 -1.91 -14.88 27.71
CA PRO A 272 -2.38 -16.25 27.53
C PRO A 272 -3.91 -16.37 27.68
N GLY A 273 -4.54 -17.10 26.76
CA GLY A 273 -5.99 -17.31 26.72
C GLY A 273 -6.74 -16.30 25.84
N GLU A 274 -6.01 -15.45 25.10
CA GLU A 274 -6.57 -14.51 24.14
C GLU A 274 -5.99 -14.73 22.74
N THR A 275 -6.77 -14.36 21.73
CA THR A 275 -6.26 -14.07 20.38
C THR A 275 -6.57 -12.61 20.06
N PHE A 276 -5.56 -11.89 19.60
CA PHE A 276 -5.71 -10.50 19.23
C PHE A 276 -6.06 -10.36 17.76
N SER A 277 -7.00 -9.48 17.49
CA SER A 277 -7.56 -9.26 16.15
C SER A 277 -7.20 -7.88 15.60
N ARG A 278 -7.10 -6.88 16.49
CA ARG A 278 -6.94 -5.48 16.09
C ARG A 278 -6.19 -4.66 17.12
N ALA A 279 -5.44 -3.67 16.67
CA ALA A 279 -4.90 -2.61 17.53
C ALA A 279 -5.21 -1.19 17.05
N ALA A 280 -5.17 -0.24 17.99
CA ALA A 280 -5.24 1.20 17.70
C ALA A 280 -4.43 2.00 18.74
N TRP A 281 -3.74 3.04 18.30
CA TRP A 281 -3.12 4.01 19.23
C TRP A 281 -4.16 5.00 19.72
N GLY A 282 -4.27 5.15 21.04
CA GLY A 282 -5.10 6.17 21.67
C GLY A 282 -4.42 7.53 21.71
N PRO A 283 -5.18 8.63 21.71
CA PRO A 283 -4.63 9.98 21.89
C PRO A 283 -3.96 10.15 23.26
N ASP A 284 -4.26 9.31 24.24
CA ASP A 284 -3.57 9.29 25.52
C ASP A 284 -2.18 8.61 25.48
N GLY A 285 -1.72 8.20 24.29
CA GLY A 285 -0.40 7.61 24.06
C GLY A 285 -0.31 6.12 24.44
N ARG A 286 -1.44 5.45 24.67
CA ARG A 286 -1.49 4.01 24.95
C ARG A 286 -1.85 3.22 23.71
N LEU A 287 -1.36 1.98 23.64
CA LEU A 287 -1.76 1.02 22.61
C LEU A 287 -2.97 0.22 23.11
N TYR A 288 -4.06 0.22 22.35
CA TYR A 288 -5.26 -0.55 22.65
C TYR A 288 -5.30 -1.77 21.73
N VAL A 289 -5.43 -2.96 22.31
CA VAL A 289 -5.46 -4.22 21.56
C VAL A 289 -6.73 -4.98 21.89
N GLY A 290 -7.53 -5.30 20.88
CA GLY A 290 -8.80 -6.01 20.99
C GLY A 290 -8.60 -7.52 20.86
N GLY A 291 -9.27 -8.27 21.74
CA GLY A 291 -9.30 -9.72 21.71
C GLY A 291 -10.65 -10.28 21.29
N THR A 292 -10.64 -11.50 20.73
CA THR A 292 -11.85 -12.22 20.28
C THR A 292 -12.80 -12.62 21.41
N THR A 293 -12.36 -12.56 22.67
CA THR A 293 -13.20 -12.81 23.86
C THR A 293 -13.96 -11.57 24.34
N GLY A 294 -13.76 -10.41 23.68
CA GLY A 294 -14.38 -9.13 24.02
C GLY A 294 -13.66 -8.31 25.08
N ASN A 295 -12.43 -8.69 25.44
CA ASN A 295 -11.54 -7.88 26.24
C ASN A 295 -10.71 -6.94 25.35
N ILE A 296 -10.46 -5.73 25.84
CA ILE A 296 -9.51 -4.78 25.26
C ILE A 296 -8.39 -4.54 26.27
N TYR A 297 -7.15 -4.60 25.82
CA TYR A 297 -5.96 -4.37 26.64
C TYR A 297 -5.32 -3.05 26.24
N ALA A 298 -5.35 -2.07 27.15
CA ALA A 298 -4.69 -0.79 26.97
C ALA A 298 -3.31 -0.82 27.64
N TYR A 299 -2.26 -0.90 26.83
CA TYR A 299 -0.86 -0.96 27.24
C TYR A 299 -0.23 0.43 27.27
N THR A 300 0.40 0.78 28.40
CA THR A 300 1.28 1.93 28.52
C THR A 300 2.70 1.49 28.21
N LEU A 301 3.24 2.00 27.11
CA LEU A 301 4.55 1.64 26.60
C LEU A 301 5.54 2.76 26.90
N ASP A 302 6.73 2.42 27.38
CA ASP A 302 7.81 3.40 27.50
C ASP A 302 8.48 3.71 26.15
N GLU A 303 9.53 4.53 26.17
CA GLU A 303 10.28 4.91 24.97
C GLU A 303 11.07 3.78 24.29
N ASN A 304 11.20 2.63 24.96
CA ASN A 304 11.78 1.41 24.43
C ASN A 304 10.71 0.35 24.12
N TYR A 305 9.43 0.74 24.13
CA TYR A 305 8.28 -0.15 23.95
C TYR A 305 8.17 -1.26 24.99
N ALA A 306 8.75 -1.09 26.18
CA ALA A 306 8.47 -1.99 27.29
C ALA A 306 7.11 -1.63 27.90
N VAL A 307 6.28 -2.64 28.17
CA VAL A 307 4.99 -2.45 28.86
C VAL A 307 5.25 -2.08 30.32
N THR A 308 4.81 -0.88 30.72
CA THR A 308 4.96 -0.35 32.08
C THR A 308 3.67 -0.44 32.89
N ALA A 309 2.52 -0.46 32.22
CA ALA A 309 1.22 -0.67 32.83
C ALA A 309 0.23 -1.26 31.81
N THR A 310 -0.73 -2.04 32.30
CA THR A 310 -1.80 -2.64 31.51
C THR A 310 -3.14 -2.37 32.18
N GLN A 311 -4.13 -1.94 31.40
CA GLN A 311 -5.53 -1.90 31.81
C GLN A 311 -6.34 -2.86 30.95
N THR A 312 -7.07 -3.78 31.57
CA THR A 312 -8.07 -4.61 30.88
C THR A 312 -9.43 -3.95 30.94
N ILE A 313 -10.09 -3.83 29.79
CA ILE A 313 -11.43 -3.28 29.60
C ILE A 313 -12.32 -4.43 29.10
N SER A 314 -13.19 -4.92 29.97
CA SER A 314 -14.07 -6.07 29.70
C SER A 314 -15.52 -5.66 29.46
N ALA A 315 -15.76 -4.44 28.96
CA ALA A 315 -17.12 -3.91 28.80
C ALA A 315 -17.90 -4.63 27.68
N ILE A 316 -17.21 -5.15 26.66
CA ILE A 316 -17.80 -5.88 25.53
C ILE A 316 -17.91 -7.38 25.81
N ALA A 317 -16.99 -7.96 26.58
CA ALA A 317 -16.94 -9.39 26.91
C ALA A 317 -18.29 -10.04 27.33
N PRO A 318 -19.20 -9.38 28.08
CA PRO A 318 -20.48 -9.96 28.48
C PRO A 318 -21.53 -10.03 27.35
N LEU A 319 -21.30 -9.36 26.22
CA LEU A 319 -22.23 -9.35 25.09
C LEU A 319 -22.14 -10.67 24.31
N GLN A 320 -23.20 -11.03 23.59
CA GLN A 320 -23.20 -12.24 22.75
C GLN A 320 -22.34 -12.09 21.49
N ASN A 321 -22.25 -10.86 20.98
CA ASN A 321 -21.45 -10.45 19.83
C ASN A 321 -20.13 -9.83 20.29
N ASN A 322 -19.38 -10.53 21.13
CA ASN A 322 -18.22 -9.97 21.82
C ASN A 322 -16.90 -10.08 21.07
N ALA A 323 -16.84 -10.72 19.89
CA ALA A 323 -15.61 -10.79 19.13
C ALA A 323 -15.28 -9.40 18.57
N ILE A 324 -14.23 -8.77 19.10
CA ILE A 324 -13.78 -7.45 18.66
C ILE A 324 -12.95 -7.64 17.39
N LEU A 325 -13.22 -6.87 16.34
CA LEU A 325 -12.51 -6.98 15.06
C LEU A 325 -12.03 -5.61 14.53
N GLY A 326 -12.43 -4.51 15.17
CA GLY A 326 -12.02 -3.16 14.80
C GLY A 326 -11.99 -2.23 16.02
N LEU A 327 -10.98 -1.35 16.04
CA LEU A 327 -10.79 -0.33 17.07
C LEU A 327 -10.40 0.98 16.39
N ALA A 328 -11.02 2.09 16.79
CA ALA A 328 -10.68 3.40 16.28
C ALA A 328 -10.94 4.51 17.29
N PHE A 329 -10.26 5.64 17.08
CA PHE A 329 -10.49 6.89 17.78
C PHE A 329 -10.91 7.96 16.78
N ASN A 330 -12.02 8.66 17.06
CA ASN A 330 -12.45 9.77 16.21
C ASN A 330 -11.46 10.93 16.38
N PRO A 331 -10.81 11.42 15.30
CA PRO A 331 -9.86 12.51 15.43
C PRO A 331 -10.51 13.84 15.87
N TYR A 332 -11.83 14.00 15.75
CA TYR A 332 -12.56 15.17 16.24
C TYR A 332 -12.96 15.11 17.71
N ASP A 333 -12.88 13.93 18.36
CA ASP A 333 -13.16 13.85 19.78
C ASP A 333 -12.08 14.57 20.59
N SER A 334 -12.46 15.65 21.26
CA SER A 334 -11.54 16.38 22.13
C SER A 334 -11.12 15.50 23.32
N TYR A 335 -9.82 15.38 23.56
CA TYR A 335 -9.27 14.72 24.74
C TYR A 335 -8.71 15.76 25.72
N ASN A 336 -9.43 15.98 26.82
CA ASN A 336 -9.02 16.86 27.92
C ASN A 336 -9.54 16.31 29.26
N PRO A 337 -8.90 15.26 29.81
CA PRO A 337 -9.36 14.62 31.02
C PRO A 337 -9.20 15.54 32.25
N PRO A 338 -10.16 15.58 33.19
CA PRO A 338 -11.37 14.73 33.27
C PRO A 338 -12.60 15.31 32.57
N ALA A 339 -12.56 16.56 32.09
CA ALA A 339 -13.74 17.26 31.55
C ALA A 339 -14.26 16.63 30.25
N GLN A 340 -13.36 16.06 29.45
CA GLN A 340 -13.62 15.40 28.18
C GLN A 340 -12.90 14.04 28.21
N PRO A 341 -13.57 12.97 28.69
CA PRO A 341 -12.98 11.64 28.76
C PRO A 341 -12.82 11.02 27.36
N LEU A 342 -11.88 10.10 27.23
CA LEU A 342 -11.59 9.39 25.99
C LEU A 342 -12.79 8.53 25.54
N LYS A 343 -13.06 8.52 24.23
CA LYS A 343 -14.04 7.64 23.58
C LYS A 343 -13.31 6.66 22.68
N LEU A 344 -13.63 5.37 22.79
CA LEU A 344 -13.09 4.31 21.94
C LEU A 344 -14.23 3.70 21.12
N TYR A 345 -14.08 3.68 19.80
CA TYR A 345 -15.02 3.07 18.88
C TYR A 345 -14.59 1.63 18.64
N VAL A 346 -15.52 0.70 18.81
CA VAL A 346 -15.26 -0.74 18.80
C VAL A 346 -16.27 -1.41 17.89
N SER A 347 -15.81 -2.06 16.82
CA SER A 347 -16.66 -2.99 16.09
C SER A 347 -16.56 -4.37 16.72
N HIS A 348 -17.71 -5.02 16.85
CA HIS A 348 -17.80 -6.33 17.45
C HIS A 348 -18.94 -7.15 16.86
N SER A 349 -18.70 -8.46 16.72
CA SER A 349 -19.55 -9.41 16.00
C SER A 349 -19.75 -10.71 16.78
N GLN A 350 -20.81 -11.44 16.45
CA GLN A 350 -20.99 -12.82 16.91
C GLN A 350 -20.52 -13.77 15.81
N LEU A 351 -19.23 -14.13 15.86
CA LEU A 351 -18.67 -15.13 14.96
C LEU A 351 -19.14 -16.53 15.34
N PHE A 352 -19.27 -17.42 14.35
CA PHE A 352 -19.66 -18.83 14.55
C PHE A 352 -20.90 -19.03 15.45
N ALA A 353 -21.93 -18.19 15.31
CA ALA A 353 -23.14 -18.21 16.16
C ALA A 353 -23.82 -19.59 16.30
N GLN A 354 -23.78 -20.45 15.27
CA GLN A 354 -24.20 -21.86 15.31
C GLN A 354 -23.04 -22.84 15.01
N GLY A 355 -21.82 -22.47 15.37
CA GLY A 355 -20.63 -23.31 15.24
C GLY A 355 -20.12 -23.46 13.80
N GLY A 356 -20.41 -22.53 12.89
CA GLY A 356 -19.92 -22.59 11.50
C GLY A 356 -20.84 -23.26 10.48
N GLY A 357 -21.94 -23.88 10.91
CA GLY A 357 -22.85 -24.62 10.02
C GLY A 357 -23.97 -23.78 9.40
N CYS A 358 -24.91 -24.39 8.68
CA CYS A 358 -26.08 -23.66 8.16
C CYS A 358 -26.99 -23.19 9.31
N PHE A 359 -27.59 -22.01 9.15
CA PHE A 359 -28.68 -21.58 10.02
C PHE A 359 -29.95 -22.42 9.75
N SER A 360 -30.54 -22.97 10.81
CA SER A 360 -31.79 -23.76 10.73
C SER A 360 -33.07 -22.94 10.99
N GLY A 361 -32.92 -21.64 11.20
CA GLY A 361 -33.98 -20.68 11.54
C GLY A 361 -33.50 -19.25 11.33
N PRO A 362 -34.09 -18.25 12.02
CA PRO A 362 -33.71 -16.85 11.85
C PRO A 362 -32.23 -16.60 12.13
N ALA A 363 -31.62 -15.76 11.30
CA ALA A 363 -30.25 -15.27 11.45
C ALA A 363 -30.30 -13.77 11.76
N PRO A 364 -30.17 -13.33 13.03
CA PRO A 364 -30.23 -11.91 13.36
C PRO A 364 -28.97 -11.17 12.87
N TYR A 365 -29.12 -9.89 12.54
CA TYR A 365 -28.00 -8.97 12.30
C TYR A 365 -27.33 -8.62 13.65
N THR A 366 -26.23 -9.29 13.96
CA THR A 366 -25.53 -9.15 15.27
C THR A 366 -24.32 -8.23 15.23
N GLY A 367 -23.87 -7.81 14.05
CA GLY A 367 -22.75 -6.88 13.91
C GLY A 367 -23.11 -5.51 14.49
N GLN A 368 -22.15 -4.89 15.18
CA GLN A 368 -22.36 -3.62 15.87
C GLN A 368 -21.07 -2.80 15.95
N VAL A 369 -21.22 -1.47 15.91
CA VAL A 369 -20.19 -0.52 16.37
C VAL A 369 -20.68 0.14 17.64
N SER A 370 -19.87 0.07 18.71
CA SER A 370 -20.14 0.68 20.00
C SER A 370 -19.10 1.74 20.35
N VAL A 371 -19.52 2.76 21.10
CA VAL A 371 -18.63 3.74 21.71
C VAL A 371 -18.48 3.41 23.19
N LEU A 372 -17.26 3.11 23.60
CA LEU A 372 -16.87 2.97 25.00
C LEU A 372 -16.41 4.30 25.57
N SER A 373 -16.98 4.70 26.70
CA SER A 373 -16.68 5.97 27.35
C SER A 373 -16.85 5.93 28.87
N GLY A 374 -16.65 7.08 29.53
CA GLY A 374 -16.74 7.22 30.98
C GLY A 374 -15.55 6.62 31.73
N PRO A 375 -15.59 6.62 33.08
CA PRO A 375 -14.52 6.06 33.89
C PRO A 375 -14.24 4.59 33.52
N ASN A 376 -12.98 4.29 33.24
CA ASN A 376 -12.51 2.95 32.84
C ASN A 376 -13.27 2.34 31.65
N PHE A 377 -13.82 3.15 30.74
CA PHE A 377 -14.56 2.68 29.56
C PHE A 377 -15.79 1.81 29.90
N SER A 378 -16.37 2.03 31.08
CA SER A 378 -17.48 1.23 31.61
C SER A 378 -18.83 1.49 30.94
N THR A 379 -18.96 2.60 30.18
CA THR A 379 -20.20 2.92 29.47
C THR A 379 -20.11 2.46 28.02
N VAL A 380 -20.95 1.50 27.64
CA VAL A 380 -21.09 1.01 26.26
C VAL A 380 -22.31 1.68 25.65
N THR A 381 -22.11 2.48 24.60
CA THR A 381 -23.21 3.10 23.83
C THR A 381 -23.22 2.51 22.42
N PRO A 382 -24.26 1.75 22.02
CA PRO A 382 -24.42 1.33 20.63
C PRO A 382 -24.50 2.55 19.72
N LEU A 383 -23.59 2.66 18.76
CA LEU A 383 -23.58 3.73 17.77
C LEU A 383 -24.26 3.26 16.47
N ILE A 384 -23.88 2.07 16.02
CA ILE A 384 -24.43 1.45 14.80
C ILE A 384 -24.85 0.02 15.15
N THR A 385 -26.10 -0.32 14.88
CA THR A 385 -26.68 -1.64 15.17
C THR A 385 -27.33 -2.21 13.92
N GLY A 386 -27.38 -3.53 13.80
CA GLY A 386 -28.00 -4.20 12.65
C GLY A 386 -27.05 -4.37 11.47
N LEU A 387 -25.74 -4.44 11.72
CA LEU A 387 -24.76 -4.77 10.70
C LEU A 387 -24.70 -6.29 10.49
N PRO A 388 -24.39 -6.75 9.26
CA PRO A 388 -24.35 -8.16 8.98
C PRO A 388 -23.13 -8.83 9.61
N SER A 389 -23.26 -10.13 9.85
CA SER A 389 -22.18 -11.02 10.30
C SER A 389 -22.47 -12.42 9.77
N SER A 390 -21.45 -13.08 9.22
CA SER A 390 -21.62 -14.45 8.75
C SER A 390 -21.69 -15.42 9.92
N ASN A 391 -22.05 -16.68 9.63
CA ASN A 391 -21.95 -17.73 10.64
C ASN A 391 -20.54 -18.31 10.76
N HIS A 392 -19.50 -17.57 10.39
CA HIS A 392 -18.12 -18.04 10.37
C HIS A 392 -17.22 -16.94 10.97
N ASP A 393 -16.08 -16.66 10.34
CA ASP A 393 -15.09 -15.66 10.73
C ASP A 393 -15.27 -14.27 10.06
N HIS A 394 -16.30 -14.08 9.23
CA HIS A 394 -16.61 -12.77 8.64
C HIS A 394 -17.52 -11.95 9.55
N GLY A 395 -17.13 -10.70 9.84
CA GLY A 395 -17.87 -9.81 10.72
C GLY A 395 -17.68 -8.32 10.38
N VAL A 396 -17.90 -7.47 11.38
CA VAL A 396 -17.66 -6.03 11.27
C VAL A 396 -16.21 -5.77 11.67
N ASN A 397 -15.34 -5.62 10.69
CA ASN A 397 -13.88 -5.62 10.83
C ASN A 397 -13.34 -4.19 11.09
N GLY A 398 -12.26 -3.80 10.40
CA GLY A 398 -11.55 -2.54 10.56
C GLY A 398 -12.44 -1.29 10.50
N LEU A 399 -12.04 -0.28 11.28
CA LEU A 399 -12.71 1.01 11.42
C LEU A 399 -11.75 2.14 11.07
N GLN A 400 -12.17 3.04 10.18
CA GLN A 400 -11.35 4.16 9.75
C GLN A 400 -12.16 5.45 9.66
N PHE A 401 -11.73 6.48 10.38
CA PHE A 401 -12.32 7.81 10.22
C PHE A 401 -11.71 8.54 9.02
N ASP A 402 -12.52 9.30 8.30
CA ASP A 402 -12.02 10.23 7.30
C ASP A 402 -11.51 11.55 7.93
N ASN A 403 -11.14 12.53 7.12
CA ASN A 403 -10.67 13.83 7.60
C ASN A 403 -11.83 14.75 8.06
N PHE A 404 -13.07 14.31 7.92
CA PHE A 404 -14.31 15.06 8.23
C PHE A 404 -15.03 14.45 9.45
N GLY A 405 -14.53 13.32 9.96
CA GLY A 405 -15.05 12.66 11.15
C GLY A 405 -16.13 11.64 10.85
N ASP A 406 -16.40 11.32 9.58
CA ASP A 406 -17.27 10.20 9.21
C ASP A 406 -16.51 8.87 9.29
N LEU A 407 -17.24 7.79 9.55
CA LEU A 407 -16.68 6.48 9.85
C LEU A 407 -16.86 5.53 8.66
N TYR A 408 -15.77 4.92 8.22
CA TYR A 408 -15.74 3.83 7.26
C TYR A 408 -15.55 2.52 7.99
N ILE A 409 -16.30 1.50 7.56
CA ILE A 409 -16.45 0.23 8.28
C ILE A 409 -16.26 -0.89 7.27
N ALA A 410 -15.22 -1.69 7.43
CA ALA A 410 -15.03 -2.91 6.65
C ALA A 410 -15.99 -3.99 7.17
N ILE A 411 -16.80 -4.58 6.29
CA ILE A 411 -17.84 -5.54 6.64
C ILE A 411 -17.70 -6.77 5.76
N GLY A 412 -17.41 -7.91 6.40
CA GLY A 412 -17.32 -9.19 5.74
C GLY A 412 -18.64 -9.66 5.13
N GLY A 413 -18.52 -10.38 4.03
CA GLY A 413 -19.63 -10.99 3.31
C GLY A 413 -20.17 -12.23 4.01
N ASN A 414 -21.42 -12.58 3.70
CA ASN A 414 -22.05 -13.81 4.17
C ASN A 414 -21.83 -14.99 3.22
N THR A 415 -21.21 -14.75 2.06
CA THR A 415 -20.98 -15.74 1.02
C THR A 415 -19.52 -15.78 0.59
N ASN A 416 -19.14 -16.86 -0.09
CA ASN A 416 -17.76 -17.03 -0.55
C ASN A 416 -17.50 -16.27 -1.86
N ALA A 417 -18.47 -16.26 -2.77
CA ALA A 417 -18.38 -15.60 -4.07
C ALA A 417 -19.77 -15.20 -4.61
N GLY A 418 -20.64 -14.71 -3.72
CA GLY A 418 -22.00 -14.25 -4.02
C GLY A 418 -23.08 -15.33 -4.04
N VAL A 419 -22.73 -16.59 -3.75
CA VAL A 419 -23.69 -17.68 -3.56
C VAL A 419 -23.60 -18.18 -2.14
N HIS A 420 -24.72 -18.15 -1.42
CA HIS A 420 -24.80 -18.64 -0.05
C HIS A 420 -24.58 -20.15 0.00
N ALA A 421 -23.86 -20.58 1.02
CA ALA A 421 -23.56 -21.99 1.28
C ALA A 421 -23.43 -22.21 2.78
N CYS A 422 -23.67 -23.45 3.22
CA CYS A 422 -23.61 -23.83 4.63
C CYS A 422 -22.29 -23.52 5.32
N ALA A 423 -21.16 -23.51 4.59
CA ALA A 423 -19.84 -23.21 5.14
C ALA A 423 -19.75 -21.78 5.75
N LEU A 424 -20.63 -20.87 5.33
CA LEU A 424 -20.71 -19.49 5.84
C LEU A 424 -22.06 -19.16 6.49
N GLY A 425 -22.87 -20.19 6.78
CA GLY A 425 -24.16 -20.03 7.44
C GLY A 425 -25.39 -20.25 6.57
N ASP A 426 -25.23 -20.45 5.25
CA ASP A 426 -26.31 -20.45 4.27
C ASP A 426 -27.12 -19.14 4.29
N ILE A 427 -26.41 -18.03 4.50
CA ILE A 427 -26.98 -16.69 4.59
C ILE A 427 -26.61 -15.93 3.31
N PRO A 428 -27.57 -15.32 2.61
CA PRO A 428 -27.26 -14.47 1.48
C PRO A 428 -26.63 -13.13 1.87
N GLU A 429 -26.05 -12.46 0.88
CA GLU A 429 -25.60 -11.08 1.06
C GLU A 429 -26.77 -10.13 1.30
N SER A 430 -26.61 -9.22 2.26
CA SER A 430 -27.49 -8.07 2.49
C SER A 430 -26.85 -6.80 1.91
N PRO A 431 -27.56 -5.65 1.85
CA PRO A 431 -27.01 -4.43 1.26
C PRO A 431 -25.66 -3.94 1.83
N LEU A 432 -25.36 -4.26 3.10
CA LEU A 432 -24.11 -3.86 3.76
C LEU A 432 -23.07 -4.99 3.88
N ALA A 433 -23.42 -6.22 3.45
CA ALA A 433 -22.51 -7.35 3.54
C ALA A 433 -21.56 -7.39 2.33
N GLY A 434 -20.30 -7.74 2.58
CA GLY A 434 -19.29 -7.87 1.54
C GLY A 434 -18.87 -6.52 0.94
N GLY A 435 -18.34 -5.64 1.78
CA GLY A 435 -17.90 -4.31 1.36
C GLY A 435 -17.50 -3.38 2.49
N ILE A 436 -17.27 -2.12 2.13
CA ILE A 436 -17.02 -1.03 3.08
C ILE A 436 -18.23 -0.12 3.11
N ALA A 437 -18.80 0.05 4.30
CA ALA A 437 -19.89 1.00 4.56
C ALA A 437 -19.35 2.35 5.02
N LYS A 438 -20.06 3.43 4.67
CA LYS A 438 -19.84 4.77 5.24
C LYS A 438 -20.98 5.09 6.19
N ALA A 439 -20.63 5.52 7.40
CA ALA A 439 -21.53 6.02 8.41
C ALA A 439 -21.28 7.52 8.62
N PHE A 440 -22.31 8.33 8.36
CA PHE A 440 -22.24 9.79 8.43
C PHE A 440 -22.32 10.33 9.88
N VAL A 441 -21.43 9.84 10.75
CA VAL A 441 -21.47 10.11 12.20
C VAL A 441 -21.18 11.56 12.56
N SER A 442 -20.66 12.36 11.62
CA SER A 442 -20.54 13.82 11.75
C SER A 442 -21.91 14.53 11.80
N LYS A 443 -22.98 13.90 11.29
CA LYS A 443 -24.34 14.48 11.32
C LYS A 443 -24.83 14.62 12.76
N PRO A 444 -25.27 15.82 13.20
CA PRO A 444 -25.83 16.00 14.55
C PRO A 444 -27.06 15.12 14.86
N SER A 445 -27.80 14.72 13.83
CA SER A 445 -28.98 13.85 13.90
C SER A 445 -28.70 12.42 13.42
N PHE A 446 -27.44 11.96 13.47
CA PHE A 446 -27.02 10.66 12.96
C PHE A 446 -27.93 9.52 13.46
N ASN A 447 -28.46 8.74 12.51
CA ASN A 447 -29.22 7.53 12.77
C ASN A 447 -28.44 6.27 12.35
N GLY A 448 -27.76 5.65 13.32
CA GLY A 448 -27.03 4.40 13.14
C GLY A 448 -27.85 3.12 13.36
N THR A 449 -29.16 3.21 13.61
CA THR A 449 -30.01 2.01 13.72
C THR A 449 -30.38 1.52 12.33
N VAL A 450 -29.60 0.58 11.80
CA VAL A 450 -29.87 -0.03 10.49
C VAL A 450 -31.12 -0.88 10.58
N THR A 451 -32.13 -0.49 9.80
CA THR A 451 -33.39 -1.25 9.64
C THR A 451 -33.50 -1.66 8.19
N TYR A 452 -33.85 -2.91 7.94
CA TYR A 452 -34.05 -3.44 6.60
C TYR A 452 -35.54 -3.56 6.30
N LEU A 453 -35.95 -3.21 5.09
CA LEU A 453 -37.31 -3.35 4.60
C LEU A 453 -37.34 -4.41 3.50
N GLU A 454 -38.27 -5.35 3.56
CA GLU A 454 -38.50 -6.28 2.45
C GLU A 454 -38.92 -5.50 1.21
N THR A 455 -38.17 -5.65 0.11
CA THR A 455 -38.35 -4.84 -1.11
C THR A 455 -39.77 -4.92 -1.68
N ALA A 456 -40.39 -6.11 -1.60
CA ALA A 456 -41.72 -6.33 -2.17
C ALA A 456 -42.85 -5.67 -1.37
N THR A 457 -42.69 -5.53 -0.05
CA THR A 457 -43.79 -5.11 0.86
C THR A 457 -43.51 -3.77 1.55
N GLY A 458 -42.25 -3.33 1.61
CA GLY A 458 -41.81 -2.18 2.39
C GLY A 458 -41.88 -2.39 3.91
N LEU A 459 -42.14 -3.62 4.38
CA LEU A 459 -42.24 -3.94 5.80
C LEU A 459 -40.87 -4.28 6.41
N PRO A 460 -40.61 -3.92 7.68
CA PRO A 460 -39.34 -4.26 8.32
C PRO A 460 -39.07 -5.78 8.37
N ASN A 461 -37.87 -6.18 7.97
CA ASN A 461 -37.39 -7.56 8.02
C ASN A 461 -35.89 -7.61 8.37
N ASN A 462 -35.59 -7.80 9.66
CA ASN A 462 -34.22 -7.83 10.19
C ASN A 462 -33.69 -9.26 10.36
N ASP A 463 -33.98 -10.15 9.42
CA ASP A 463 -33.47 -11.52 9.38
C ASP A 463 -32.59 -11.70 8.14
N GLN A 464 -31.32 -12.03 8.34
CA GLN A 464 -30.30 -12.12 7.30
C GLN A 464 -30.62 -13.20 6.25
N VAL A 465 -31.46 -14.20 6.58
CA VAL A 465 -31.87 -15.22 5.60
C VAL A 465 -32.66 -14.62 4.43
N PHE A 466 -33.19 -13.40 4.58
CA PHE A 466 -33.84 -12.61 3.53
C PHE A 466 -32.92 -11.55 2.91
N GLY A 467 -31.60 -11.66 3.14
CA GLY A 467 -30.59 -10.69 2.70
C GLY A 467 -30.72 -10.25 1.24
N GLU A 468 -31.03 -11.16 0.30
CA GLU A 468 -31.16 -10.80 -1.14
C GLU A 468 -32.41 -9.97 -1.47
N THR A 469 -33.40 -9.92 -0.58
CA THR A 469 -34.74 -9.35 -0.85
C THR A 469 -35.10 -8.19 0.06
N VAL A 470 -34.11 -7.55 0.69
CA VAL A 470 -34.31 -6.40 1.56
C VAL A 470 -33.52 -5.18 1.10
N ASP A 471 -33.98 -3.98 1.46
CA ASP A 471 -33.29 -2.72 1.25
C ASP A 471 -33.10 -1.99 2.59
N ILE A 472 -32.12 -1.10 2.66
CA ILE A 472 -31.95 -0.23 3.83
C ILE A 472 -33.12 0.75 3.90
N ALA A 473 -33.73 0.89 5.08
CA ALA A 473 -34.84 1.82 5.29
C ALA A 473 -34.42 3.29 5.05
N PRO A 474 -35.28 4.14 4.47
CA PRO A 474 -35.01 5.57 4.36
C PRO A 474 -34.70 6.22 5.72
N GLY A 475 -33.73 7.14 5.74
CA GLY A 475 -33.32 7.86 6.95
C GLY A 475 -32.29 7.14 7.83
N VAL A 476 -31.80 5.97 7.40
CA VAL A 476 -30.58 5.36 7.97
C VAL A 476 -29.34 6.08 7.42
N ASP A 477 -28.41 6.45 8.30
CA ASP A 477 -27.19 7.21 7.94
C ASP A 477 -25.96 6.30 7.73
N VAL A 478 -26.18 5.01 7.51
CA VAL A 478 -25.15 4.00 7.19
C VAL A 478 -25.47 3.40 5.84
N VAL A 479 -24.57 3.55 4.88
CA VAL A 479 -24.80 3.19 3.48
C VAL A 479 -23.64 2.33 2.93
N PRO A 480 -23.92 1.42 1.97
CA PRO A 480 -22.83 0.78 1.22
C PRO A 480 -22.07 1.84 0.43
N TYR A 481 -20.73 1.85 0.56
CA TYR A 481 -19.90 2.88 -0.06
C TYR A 481 -18.91 2.30 -1.09
N PHE A 482 -18.09 1.33 -0.67
CA PHE A 482 -17.25 0.53 -1.58
C PHE A 482 -17.69 -0.95 -1.53
N PRO A 483 -18.62 -1.38 -2.39
CA PRO A 483 -19.06 -2.77 -2.44
C PRO A 483 -18.08 -3.64 -3.24
N GLY A 484 -18.23 -4.95 -3.14
CA GLY A 484 -17.51 -5.89 -4.01
C GLY A 484 -16.33 -6.58 -3.35
N PHE A 485 -16.37 -6.71 -2.02
CA PHE A 485 -15.36 -7.39 -1.21
C PHE A 485 -15.98 -8.64 -0.58
N ARG A 486 -15.27 -9.76 -0.52
CA ARG A 486 -15.71 -10.98 0.19
C ARG A 486 -15.50 -10.83 1.68
N ASN A 487 -14.31 -10.44 2.15
CA ASN A 487 -14.05 -10.17 3.55
C ASN A 487 -12.95 -9.11 3.72
N PRO A 488 -13.31 -7.81 3.60
CA PRO A 488 -12.32 -6.77 3.75
C PRO A 488 -11.96 -6.73 5.23
N PHE A 489 -10.72 -7.08 5.57
CA PHE A 489 -10.32 -7.09 6.98
C PHE A 489 -10.03 -5.68 7.47
N ASP A 490 -9.45 -4.86 6.60
CA ASP A 490 -9.05 -3.51 6.94
C ASP A 490 -9.35 -2.49 5.84
N VAL A 491 -9.52 -1.23 6.25
CA VAL A 491 -9.64 -0.07 5.38
C VAL A 491 -8.74 1.04 5.92
N LEU A 492 -7.92 1.63 5.06
CA LEU A 492 -6.90 2.60 5.42
C LEU A 492 -7.06 3.89 4.61
N LEU A 493 -7.07 5.03 5.31
CA LEU A 493 -6.91 6.35 4.70
C LEU A 493 -5.47 6.84 4.95
N THR A 494 -4.72 7.02 3.88
CA THR A 494 -3.32 7.47 3.95
C THR A 494 -3.20 8.98 4.09
N THR A 495 -2.01 9.45 4.49
CA THR A 495 -1.65 10.88 4.52
C THR A 495 -1.83 11.58 3.17
N ARG A 496 -1.75 10.84 2.06
CA ARG A 496 -1.95 11.33 0.69
C ARG A 496 -3.41 11.33 0.22
N ASN A 497 -4.37 11.07 1.11
CA ASN A 497 -5.81 11.00 0.82
C ASN A 497 -6.21 9.89 -0.16
N PHE A 498 -5.45 8.79 -0.20
CA PHE A 498 -5.86 7.57 -0.89
C PHE A 498 -6.44 6.56 0.10
N TRP A 499 -7.47 5.87 -0.36
CA TRP A 499 -8.16 4.81 0.38
C TRP A 499 -7.71 3.46 -0.13
N PHE A 500 -7.37 2.56 0.79
CA PHE A 500 -7.01 1.19 0.46
C PHE A 500 -7.79 0.20 1.32
N ALA A 501 -7.99 -1.01 0.81
CA ALA A 501 -8.49 -2.13 1.60
C ALA A 501 -7.64 -3.37 1.37
N SER A 502 -7.52 -4.19 2.40
CA SER A 502 -7.10 -5.58 2.26
C SER A 502 -8.32 -6.46 2.09
N GLU A 503 -8.20 -7.49 1.27
CA GLU A 503 -9.31 -8.35 0.91
C GLU A 503 -8.92 -9.82 0.84
N ASN A 504 -9.72 -10.69 1.47
CA ASN A 504 -9.47 -12.14 1.45
C ASN A 504 -10.15 -12.80 0.26
N GLY A 505 -9.38 -13.51 -0.57
CA GLY A 505 -9.87 -14.22 -1.75
C GLY A 505 -10.88 -15.32 -1.42
N ALA A 506 -11.64 -15.76 -2.43
CA ALA A 506 -12.57 -16.88 -2.29
C ALA A 506 -11.85 -18.24 -2.20
N ASP A 507 -12.36 -19.12 -1.35
CA ASP A 507 -11.76 -20.44 -1.07
C ASP A 507 -12.52 -21.59 -1.74
N ILE A 508 -11.81 -22.63 -2.18
CA ILE A 508 -12.44 -23.86 -2.66
C ILE A 508 -13.24 -24.55 -1.53
N GLY A 509 -14.47 -24.95 -1.83
CA GLY A 509 -15.34 -25.67 -0.89
C GLY A 509 -16.23 -24.80 0.00
N PHE A 510 -16.14 -23.47 -0.11
CA PHE A 510 -16.98 -22.54 0.66
C PHE A 510 -18.23 -22.02 -0.08
N GLY A 511 -18.47 -22.50 -1.31
CA GLY A 511 -19.64 -22.14 -2.11
C GLY A 511 -19.31 -21.98 -3.58
N ASP A 512 -20.35 -21.82 -4.41
CA ASP A 512 -20.19 -21.53 -5.83
C ASP A 512 -19.94 -20.02 -6.06
N ALA A 513 -19.40 -19.68 -7.22
CA ALA A 513 -19.28 -18.31 -7.71
C ALA A 513 -20.54 -17.88 -8.46
N SER A 514 -21.03 -16.68 -8.16
CA SER A 514 -22.18 -16.09 -8.86
C SER A 514 -21.78 -15.65 -10.26
N THR A 515 -22.54 -16.08 -11.28
CA THR A 515 -22.32 -15.67 -12.68
C THR A 515 -23.43 -14.76 -13.22
N SER A 516 -24.54 -14.64 -12.48
CA SER A 516 -25.60 -13.65 -12.65
C SER A 516 -26.48 -13.65 -11.40
N LEU A 517 -27.56 -12.86 -11.41
CA LEU A 517 -28.59 -12.90 -10.36
C LEU A 517 -29.21 -14.29 -10.12
N THR A 518 -29.17 -15.18 -11.11
CA THR A 518 -29.88 -16.48 -11.04
C THR A 518 -29.02 -17.67 -11.46
N THR A 519 -27.74 -17.45 -11.79
CA THR A 519 -26.84 -18.52 -12.25
C THR A 519 -25.53 -18.50 -11.47
N GLN A 520 -24.89 -19.66 -11.39
CA GLN A 520 -23.65 -19.86 -10.65
C GLN A 520 -22.78 -20.92 -11.32
N ALA A 521 -21.51 -20.96 -10.93
CA ALA A 521 -20.53 -21.95 -11.36
C ALA A 521 -19.64 -22.37 -10.18
N PRO A 522 -19.12 -23.61 -10.14
CA PRO A 522 -18.20 -24.04 -9.08
C PRO A 522 -16.91 -23.22 -9.04
N ILE A 523 -16.40 -22.95 -7.84
CA ILE A 523 -15.02 -22.49 -7.64
C ILE A 523 -14.08 -23.69 -7.75
N THR A 524 -13.02 -23.55 -8.56
CA THR A 524 -12.07 -24.64 -8.84
C THR A 524 -10.69 -24.44 -8.23
N GLN A 525 -10.41 -23.25 -7.68
CA GLN A 525 -9.14 -22.89 -7.05
C GLN A 525 -9.37 -21.80 -6.02
N ASP A 526 -8.48 -21.73 -5.02
CA ASP A 526 -8.40 -20.59 -4.11
C ASP A 526 -7.97 -19.34 -4.88
N ALA A 527 -8.51 -18.18 -4.50
CA ALA A 527 -8.04 -16.89 -4.99
C ALA A 527 -6.97 -16.32 -4.05
N ASP A 528 -5.97 -15.66 -4.63
CA ASP A 528 -5.04 -14.85 -3.84
C ASP A 528 -5.76 -13.69 -3.15
N ASP A 529 -5.15 -13.17 -2.10
CA ASP A 529 -5.67 -11.99 -1.40
C ASP A 529 -5.28 -10.72 -2.13
N GLU A 530 -6.08 -9.67 -1.94
CA GLU A 530 -6.02 -8.46 -2.74
C GLU A 530 -5.66 -7.25 -1.87
N LEU A 531 -4.87 -6.33 -2.44
CA LEU A 531 -4.80 -4.95 -2.01
C LEU A 531 -5.54 -4.11 -3.05
N ASP A 532 -6.57 -3.40 -2.62
CA ASP A 532 -7.41 -2.59 -3.50
C ASP A 532 -7.21 -1.10 -3.28
N LEU A 533 -7.17 -0.35 -4.38
CA LEU A 533 -7.29 1.10 -4.37
C LEU A 533 -8.78 1.49 -4.47
N LEU A 534 -9.30 2.14 -3.43
CA LEU A 534 -10.73 2.40 -3.31
C LEU A 534 -11.15 3.69 -4.02
N ALA A 535 -12.22 3.59 -4.80
CA ALA A 535 -12.88 4.68 -5.51
C ALA A 535 -14.39 4.40 -5.60
N SER A 536 -15.23 5.44 -5.48
CA SER A 536 -16.68 5.26 -5.44
C SER A 536 -17.22 4.77 -6.77
N GLY A 537 -18.23 3.90 -6.73
CA GLY A 537 -18.86 3.34 -7.93
C GLY A 537 -18.09 2.20 -8.61
N HIS A 538 -16.87 1.89 -8.13
CA HIS A 538 -16.10 0.73 -8.53
C HIS A 538 -16.65 -0.56 -7.90
N HIS A 539 -16.23 -1.70 -8.45
CA HIS A 539 -16.58 -3.05 -8.01
C HIS A 539 -15.32 -3.92 -8.03
N TYR A 540 -15.01 -4.56 -6.90
CA TYR A 540 -13.74 -5.23 -6.63
C TYR A 540 -13.80 -6.76 -6.74
N GLY A 541 -14.85 -7.27 -7.39
CA GLY A 541 -14.89 -8.66 -7.83
C GLY A 541 -15.81 -9.56 -7.02
N HIS A 542 -16.00 -9.37 -5.71
CA HIS A 542 -16.97 -10.19 -4.96
C HIS A 542 -18.42 -9.85 -5.28
N ALA A 543 -19.23 -10.85 -5.61
CA ALA A 543 -20.63 -10.62 -5.96
C ALA A 543 -21.52 -10.43 -4.72
N ASN A 544 -22.39 -9.42 -4.78
CA ASN A 544 -23.51 -9.21 -3.88
C ASN A 544 -24.81 -9.18 -4.69
N ARG A 545 -25.55 -10.30 -4.70
CA ARG A 545 -26.80 -10.44 -5.47
C ARG A 545 -27.92 -9.52 -5.01
N ASN A 546 -27.91 -9.06 -3.75
CA ASN A 546 -28.86 -8.05 -3.30
C ASN A 546 -28.66 -6.74 -4.10
N LEU A 547 -27.43 -6.22 -4.12
CA LEU A 547 -27.08 -5.01 -4.86
C LEU A 547 -27.15 -5.24 -6.37
N GLY A 548 -26.91 -6.47 -6.81
CA GLY A 548 -27.05 -6.95 -8.18
C GLY A 548 -28.40 -6.66 -8.84
N ARG A 549 -29.48 -6.53 -8.05
CA ARG A 549 -30.83 -6.22 -8.53
C ARG A 549 -30.94 -4.83 -9.16
N TYR A 550 -30.08 -3.91 -8.72
CA TYR A 550 -30.02 -2.53 -9.18
C TYR A 550 -28.81 -2.29 -10.09
N ASP A 551 -27.75 -3.08 -9.92
CA ASP A 551 -26.51 -2.97 -10.67
C ASP A 551 -25.99 -4.37 -11.01
N ALA A 552 -26.28 -4.85 -12.22
CA ALA A 552 -26.00 -6.23 -12.64
C ALA A 552 -24.52 -6.64 -12.51
N ARG A 553 -23.59 -5.66 -12.53
CA ARG A 553 -22.15 -5.89 -12.32
C ARG A 553 -21.87 -6.55 -10.98
N ARG A 554 -22.63 -6.13 -9.95
CA ARG A 554 -22.47 -6.61 -8.57
C ARG A 554 -23.01 -8.02 -8.39
N ALA A 555 -23.68 -8.61 -9.37
CA ALA A 555 -24.14 -10.00 -9.32
C ALA A 555 -23.12 -11.00 -9.86
N VAL A 556 -21.98 -10.54 -10.38
CA VAL A 556 -20.96 -11.37 -11.04
C VAL A 556 -19.68 -11.37 -10.23
N TYR A 557 -19.18 -12.57 -9.95
CA TYR A 557 -17.88 -12.76 -9.33
C TYR A 557 -16.76 -12.65 -10.37
N PHE A 558 -15.71 -11.92 -10.03
CA PHE A 558 -14.47 -11.83 -10.80
C PHE A 558 -13.31 -12.32 -9.95
N TYR A 559 -12.40 -13.08 -10.54
CA TYR A 559 -11.15 -13.45 -9.88
C TYR A 559 -10.16 -12.28 -9.93
N PRO A 560 -9.26 -12.13 -8.95
CA PRO A 560 -8.19 -11.12 -8.97
C PRO A 560 -7.30 -11.14 -10.22
N THR A 561 -7.25 -12.29 -10.92
CA THR A 561 -6.45 -12.48 -12.14
C THR A 561 -7.24 -12.22 -13.44
N ASP A 562 -8.54 -11.97 -13.34
CA ASP A 562 -9.35 -11.60 -14.50
C ASP A 562 -8.93 -10.23 -15.03
N SER A 563 -9.05 -10.03 -16.34
CA SER A 563 -8.77 -8.73 -16.92
C SER A 563 -9.80 -7.70 -16.43
N PRO A 564 -9.38 -6.50 -16.00
CA PRO A 564 -10.33 -5.46 -15.60
C PRO A 564 -11.25 -5.13 -16.77
N VAL A 565 -12.53 -4.94 -16.48
CA VAL A 565 -13.54 -4.54 -17.46
C VAL A 565 -13.97 -3.14 -17.07
N HIS A 566 -13.66 -2.17 -17.92
CA HIS A 566 -13.90 -0.76 -17.63
C HIS A 566 -15.37 -0.49 -17.24
N SER A 567 -15.58 0.31 -16.18
CA SER A 567 -16.88 0.55 -15.54
C SER A 567 -17.59 -0.70 -15.01
N VAL A 568 -16.99 -1.90 -15.05
CA VAL A 568 -17.61 -3.18 -14.65
C VAL A 568 -16.89 -3.86 -13.49
N TYR A 569 -15.59 -4.11 -13.64
CA TYR A 569 -14.72 -4.76 -12.68
C TYR A 569 -13.39 -4.01 -12.59
N THR A 570 -12.99 -3.67 -11.38
CA THR A 570 -11.71 -3.04 -11.06
C THR A 570 -10.78 -4.12 -10.54
N ALA A 571 -9.65 -4.33 -11.22
CA ALA A 571 -8.63 -5.26 -10.77
C ALA A 571 -7.90 -4.70 -9.53
N PRO A 572 -7.40 -5.58 -8.65
CA PRO A 572 -6.65 -5.17 -7.48
C PRO A 572 -5.36 -4.44 -7.86
N LEU A 573 -4.89 -3.60 -6.94
CA LEU A 573 -3.62 -2.90 -7.06
C LEU A 573 -2.42 -3.84 -6.98
N ALA A 574 -2.55 -4.88 -6.14
CA ALA A 574 -1.61 -5.99 -6.03
C ALA A 574 -2.32 -7.23 -5.48
N VAL A 575 -1.79 -8.40 -5.83
CA VAL A 575 -2.17 -9.68 -5.22
C VAL A 575 -1.06 -10.16 -4.28
N VAL A 576 -1.45 -10.75 -3.16
CA VAL A 576 -0.54 -11.30 -2.14
C VAL A 576 -1.02 -12.67 -1.66
N ALA A 577 -0.11 -13.44 -1.05
CA ALA A 577 -0.45 -14.77 -0.57
C ALA A 577 -1.52 -14.71 0.53
N SER A 578 -2.52 -15.58 0.41
CA SER A 578 -3.60 -15.69 1.38
C SER A 578 -3.13 -16.37 2.70
N SER A 579 -3.66 -16.04 3.86
CA SER A 579 -4.55 -14.90 4.16
C SER A 579 -3.74 -13.68 4.60
N SER A 580 -4.06 -12.49 4.09
CA SER A 580 -3.47 -11.19 4.38
C SER A 580 -4.55 -10.22 4.87
N ASN A 581 -4.28 -9.53 5.98
CA ASN A 581 -5.31 -8.89 6.80
C ASN A 581 -4.96 -7.43 7.16
N GLY A 582 -4.25 -7.17 8.25
CA GLY A 582 -4.03 -5.79 8.72
C GLY A 582 -3.27 -4.92 7.73
N LEU A 583 -3.66 -3.64 7.64
CA LEU A 583 -3.14 -2.68 6.67
C LEU A 583 -2.76 -1.36 7.36
N GLU A 584 -1.57 -0.84 7.08
CA GLU A 584 -1.08 0.41 7.70
C GLU A 584 -0.16 1.19 6.76
N GLU A 585 -0.06 2.52 6.93
CA GLU A 585 0.89 3.35 6.18
C GLU A 585 2.22 3.50 6.93
N TYR A 586 3.36 3.21 6.30
CA TYR A 586 4.66 3.50 6.89
C TYR A 586 5.01 4.99 6.77
N ARG A 587 4.74 5.78 7.81
CA ARG A 587 4.90 7.26 7.79
C ARG A 587 6.29 7.77 8.18
N SER A 588 7.16 6.89 8.68
CA SER A 588 8.44 7.28 9.27
C SER A 588 9.50 7.67 8.26
N GLN A 589 10.35 8.64 8.64
CA GLN A 589 11.53 9.06 7.88
C GLN A 589 12.78 8.23 8.14
N ALA A 590 12.68 7.16 8.94
CA ALA A 590 13.77 6.20 9.13
C ALA A 590 14.28 5.67 7.79
N PHE A 591 15.55 5.24 7.78
CA PHE A 591 16.27 4.75 6.61
C PHE A 591 16.31 5.79 5.48
N ASN A 592 16.48 7.08 5.81
CA ASN A 592 16.37 8.19 4.86
C ASN A 592 15.05 8.20 4.06
N SER A 593 13.93 7.89 4.73
CA SER A 593 12.58 7.87 4.14
C SER A 593 12.40 6.90 2.97
N GLN A 594 13.28 5.91 2.78
CA GLN A 594 13.24 4.99 1.64
C GLN A 594 11.90 4.25 1.46
N ILE A 595 11.18 4.01 2.56
CA ILE A 595 9.87 3.35 2.55
C ILE A 595 8.76 4.25 3.10
N LYS A 596 8.98 5.57 3.18
CA LYS A 596 7.94 6.51 3.65
C LYS A 596 6.79 6.58 2.64
N GLY A 597 5.56 6.38 3.12
CA GLY A 597 4.35 6.37 2.31
C GLY A 597 4.10 5.04 1.58
N SER A 598 4.84 3.98 1.90
CA SER A 598 4.49 2.62 1.50
C SER A 598 3.37 2.06 2.38
N LEU A 599 2.76 0.97 1.93
CA LEU A 599 1.77 0.23 2.71
C LEU A 599 2.41 -1.01 3.35
N LEU A 600 2.06 -1.25 4.60
CA LEU A 600 2.37 -2.46 5.33
C LEU A 600 1.13 -3.36 5.31
N LEU A 601 1.30 -4.62 4.91
CA LEU A 601 0.21 -5.60 4.87
C LEU A 601 0.64 -6.88 5.58
N GLN A 602 -0.09 -7.25 6.63
CA GLN A 602 0.25 -8.41 7.46
C GLN A 602 -0.43 -9.68 6.94
N LYS A 603 0.37 -10.66 6.54
CA LYS A 603 -0.10 -12.02 6.31
C LYS A 603 -0.39 -12.72 7.65
N TRP A 604 -1.51 -13.40 7.76
CA TRP A 604 -1.82 -14.25 8.90
C TRP A 604 -0.72 -15.30 9.12
N GLN A 605 -0.12 -15.27 10.31
CA GLN A 605 0.97 -16.15 10.76
C GLN A 605 2.13 -16.28 9.76
N GLY A 606 2.53 -15.17 9.13
CA GLY A 606 3.60 -15.18 8.14
C GLY A 606 4.24 -13.82 7.90
N GLU A 607 4.48 -13.52 6.63
CA GLU A 607 5.17 -12.33 6.17
C GLU A 607 4.44 -11.03 6.55
N LEU A 608 5.19 -10.03 7.02
CA LEU A 608 4.78 -8.63 6.85
C LEU A 608 5.34 -8.10 5.53
N TYR A 609 4.44 -7.73 4.63
CA TYR A 609 4.80 -7.11 3.36
C TYR A 609 4.99 -5.59 3.50
N ASN A 610 5.91 -5.05 2.70
CA ASN A 610 6.08 -3.64 2.41
C ASN A 610 5.83 -3.42 0.93
N LEU A 611 4.71 -2.77 0.60
CA LEU A 611 4.26 -2.48 -0.75
C LEU A 611 4.63 -1.04 -1.10
N ILE A 612 5.67 -0.88 -1.91
CA ILE A 612 6.15 0.44 -2.36
C ILE A 612 5.21 0.93 -3.46
N LEU A 613 4.53 2.03 -3.18
CA LEU A 613 3.62 2.68 -4.13
C LEU A 613 4.37 3.57 -5.13
N SER A 614 3.83 3.71 -6.33
CA SER A 614 4.22 4.76 -7.27
C SER A 614 3.98 6.16 -6.68
N SER A 615 4.59 7.19 -7.29
CA SER A 615 4.49 8.57 -6.81
C SER A 615 3.06 9.12 -6.77
N ASP A 616 2.20 8.65 -7.68
CA ASP A 616 0.77 8.98 -7.74
C ASP A 616 -0.11 8.05 -6.88
N SER A 617 0.48 7.09 -6.18
CA SER A 617 -0.20 6.09 -5.33
C SER A 617 -1.21 5.18 -6.07
N ARG A 618 -1.12 5.09 -7.39
CA ARG A 618 -2.04 4.32 -8.26
C ARG A 618 -1.49 2.99 -8.78
N SER A 619 -0.28 2.61 -8.35
CA SER A 619 0.28 1.28 -8.62
C SER A 619 1.26 0.85 -7.52
N VAL A 620 1.49 -0.46 -7.38
CA VAL A 620 2.56 -1.01 -6.55
C VAL A 620 3.78 -1.26 -7.43
N SER A 621 4.87 -0.54 -7.18
CA SER A 621 6.13 -0.71 -7.93
C SER A 621 6.95 -1.91 -7.44
N GLN A 622 6.80 -2.29 -6.16
CA GLN A 622 7.56 -3.38 -5.56
C GLN A 622 6.86 -3.92 -4.31
N VAL A 623 6.88 -5.24 -4.13
CA VAL A 623 6.45 -5.94 -2.91
C VAL A 623 7.69 -6.58 -2.26
N ASN A 624 7.97 -6.20 -1.01
CA ASN A 624 9.08 -6.74 -0.23
C ASN A 624 8.56 -7.42 1.03
N VAL A 625 9.26 -8.47 1.50
CA VAL A 625 9.02 -9.01 2.84
C VAL A 625 9.93 -8.28 3.82
N LEU A 626 9.37 -7.61 4.84
CA LEU A 626 10.15 -6.95 5.89
C LEU A 626 10.60 -7.95 6.97
N PHE A 627 9.70 -8.82 7.40
CA PHE A 627 9.96 -9.83 8.41
C PHE A 627 8.92 -10.95 8.39
N GLN A 628 9.25 -12.06 9.05
CA GLN A 628 8.35 -13.18 9.32
C GLN A 628 7.79 -13.02 10.73
N ASP A 629 6.46 -13.03 10.87
CA ASP A 629 5.77 -13.07 12.14
C ASP A 629 4.84 -14.28 12.21
N PRO A 630 5.24 -15.37 12.90
CA PRO A 630 4.45 -16.59 12.98
C PRO A 630 3.14 -16.44 13.77
N SER A 631 2.87 -15.27 14.35
CA SER A 631 1.61 -14.97 15.05
C SER A 631 0.80 -13.85 14.40
N GLY A 632 1.39 -13.01 13.54
CA GLY A 632 0.80 -11.74 13.11
C GLY A 632 -0.55 -11.90 12.39
N LEU A 633 -1.45 -10.94 12.63
CA LEU A 633 -2.72 -10.77 11.90
C LEU A 633 -2.94 -9.32 11.52
N ASP A 634 -2.71 -8.41 12.47
CA ASP A 634 -2.86 -6.97 12.27
C ASP A 634 -1.55 -6.22 12.51
N VAL A 635 -1.40 -5.06 11.88
CA VAL A 635 -0.19 -4.23 11.92
C VAL A 635 -0.54 -2.78 12.20
N ILE A 636 0.25 -2.12 13.05
CA ILE A 636 0.08 -0.71 13.38
C ILE A 636 1.43 -0.01 13.55
N MET A 637 1.49 1.25 13.15
CA MET A 637 2.68 2.08 13.33
C MET A 637 2.75 2.70 14.72
N GLY A 638 3.90 2.60 15.37
CA GLY A 638 4.23 3.25 16.64
C GLY A 638 5.21 4.43 16.48
N PRO A 639 5.27 5.35 17.46
CA PRO A 639 6.12 6.54 17.35
C PRO A 639 7.61 6.22 17.10
N GLY A 640 8.24 6.97 16.20
CA GLY A 640 9.64 6.77 15.83
C GLY A 640 9.85 5.66 14.80
N GLY A 641 8.80 5.30 14.07
CA GLY A 641 8.85 4.33 12.98
C GLY A 641 8.87 2.87 13.39
N ALA A 642 8.50 2.57 14.63
CA ALA A 642 8.32 1.18 15.03
C ALA A 642 7.09 0.60 14.35
N VAL A 643 7.19 -0.66 13.95
CA VAL A 643 6.05 -1.42 13.45
C VAL A 643 5.64 -2.39 14.54
N LEU A 644 4.37 -2.44 14.89
CA LEU A 644 3.83 -3.37 15.87
C LEU A 644 2.89 -4.33 15.16
N THR A 645 3.07 -5.62 15.42
CA THR A 645 2.15 -6.66 14.96
C THR A 645 1.41 -7.23 16.15
N VAL A 646 0.14 -7.60 15.94
CA VAL A 646 -0.67 -8.26 16.96
C VAL A 646 -1.05 -9.66 16.53
N GLY A 647 -0.96 -10.58 17.49
CA GLY A 647 -0.93 -12.01 17.24
C GLY A 647 -2.30 -12.69 17.29
N PHE A 648 -2.64 -13.41 16.22
CA PHE A 648 -3.74 -14.36 16.13
C PHE A 648 -3.21 -15.78 15.89
N ASP A 649 -3.01 -16.51 16.98
CA ASP A 649 -2.44 -17.86 16.93
C ASP A 649 -3.35 -18.92 17.57
N ALA A 650 -3.25 -20.16 17.08
CA ALA A 650 -4.01 -21.29 17.58
C ALA A 650 -3.65 -21.70 19.02
N ALA A 651 -2.52 -21.21 19.55
CA ALA A 651 -2.08 -21.43 20.91
C ALA A 651 -2.64 -20.38 21.90
N TYR A 652 -3.42 -19.40 21.42
CA TYR A 652 -4.05 -18.33 22.19
C TYR A 652 -3.02 -17.59 23.06
N THR A 653 -1.88 -17.21 22.46
CA THR A 653 -0.78 -16.57 23.20
C THR A 653 -0.96 -15.06 23.40
N GLY A 654 -1.77 -14.41 22.55
CA GLY A 654 -2.08 -12.98 22.64
C GLY A 654 -0.81 -12.12 22.59
N ASN A 655 -0.02 -12.25 21.52
CA ASN A 655 1.26 -11.57 21.38
C ASN A 655 1.12 -10.15 20.82
N VAL A 656 1.93 -9.23 21.33
CA VAL A 656 2.25 -7.97 20.65
C VAL A 656 3.75 -7.96 20.40
N THR A 657 4.15 -7.95 19.13
CA THR A 657 5.56 -7.89 18.73
C THR A 657 5.89 -6.49 18.24
N VAL A 658 7.04 -5.96 18.64
CA VAL A 658 7.52 -4.64 18.27
C VAL A 658 8.78 -4.78 17.43
N HIS A 659 8.77 -4.14 16.28
CA HIS A 659 9.88 -4.03 15.34
C HIS A 659 10.38 -2.59 15.35
N THR A 660 11.53 -2.35 15.97
CA THR A 660 12.11 -0.99 16.11
C THR A 660 13.17 -0.75 15.02
N PRO A 661 13.14 0.38 14.29
CA PRO A 661 14.15 0.69 13.28
C PRO A 661 15.57 0.71 13.83
N ILE A 662 16.49 0.08 13.11
CA ILE A 662 17.94 0.18 13.29
C ILE A 662 18.47 1.07 12.17
N ASP A 663 18.56 2.36 12.43
CA ASP A 663 19.00 3.34 11.42
C ASP A 663 20.42 3.85 11.72
N PRO A 664 21.46 3.28 11.08
CA PRO A 664 22.85 3.67 11.32
C PRO A 664 23.19 5.05 10.76
N SER A 665 22.33 5.67 9.95
CA SER A 665 22.56 7.02 9.42
C SER A 665 22.33 8.13 10.45
N VAL A 666 21.70 7.80 11.58
CA VAL A 666 21.31 8.76 12.62
C VAL A 666 22.46 9.07 13.56
N VAL A 667 23.12 10.21 13.32
CA VAL A 667 24.28 10.69 14.11
C VAL A 667 23.96 11.85 15.06
N GLY A 668 22.79 12.47 14.93
CA GLY A 668 22.35 13.61 15.73
C GLY A 668 20.88 13.49 16.15
N PRO A 669 20.29 14.55 16.73
CA PRO A 669 18.87 14.56 17.03
C PRO A 669 18.04 14.44 15.75
N THR A 670 17.24 13.38 15.67
CA THR A 670 16.45 13.07 14.47
C THR A 670 15.03 12.71 14.87
N ALA A 671 14.06 13.49 14.38
CA ALA A 671 12.65 13.13 14.45
C ALA A 671 12.32 12.20 13.29
N MET A 672 11.65 11.09 13.58
CA MET A 672 11.35 10.04 12.60
C MET A 672 9.87 9.97 12.26
N ASP A 673 8.97 10.11 13.24
CA ASP A 673 7.52 10.10 13.03
C ASP A 673 6.79 10.90 14.11
N ILE A 674 5.53 11.26 13.84
CA ILE A 674 4.61 11.91 14.77
C ILE A 674 3.27 11.17 14.84
N PHE A 675 2.71 11.10 16.04
CA PHE A 675 1.34 10.67 16.30
C PHE A 675 0.59 11.70 17.16
N PRO A 676 -0.69 12.01 16.87
CA PRO A 676 -1.37 11.67 15.63
C PRO A 676 -0.82 12.52 14.46
N TRP A 677 -1.01 12.06 13.22
CA TRP A 677 -0.67 12.84 12.02
C TRP A 677 -1.75 13.84 11.61
N ARG A 678 -2.88 13.85 12.32
CA ARG A 678 -3.95 14.82 12.10
C ARG A 678 -4.69 15.11 13.39
N ALA A 679 -5.12 16.36 13.57
CA ALA A 679 -5.92 16.77 14.71
C ALA A 679 -6.76 18.02 14.41
N PRO A 680 -7.82 18.32 15.18
CA PRO A 680 -8.67 19.47 14.96
C PRO A 680 -7.91 20.79 15.03
N ALA A 681 -8.26 21.72 14.15
CA ALA A 681 -7.71 23.09 14.11
C ALA A 681 -7.91 23.88 15.42
N ALA A 682 -8.84 23.45 16.28
CA ALA A 682 -9.01 24.03 17.61
C ALA A 682 -7.80 23.81 18.55
N GLY A 683 -6.85 22.94 18.17
CA GLY A 683 -5.69 22.58 18.99
C GLY A 683 -6.07 21.81 20.26
N GLY A 684 -5.12 21.65 21.17
CA GLY A 684 -5.35 21.02 22.47
C GLY A 684 -5.19 19.49 22.50
N ALA A 685 -5.15 18.83 21.34
CA ALA A 685 -4.85 17.42 21.25
C ALA A 685 -3.39 17.14 21.65
N PRO A 686 -3.10 16.05 22.37
CA PRO A 686 -1.73 15.64 22.66
C PRO A 686 -1.01 15.15 21.39
N PHE A 687 0.31 15.28 21.37
CA PHE A 687 1.16 14.64 20.36
C PHE A 687 2.33 13.89 21.00
N VAL A 688 2.84 12.92 20.25
CA VAL A 688 4.09 12.19 20.52
C VAL A 688 4.93 12.20 19.24
N ILE A 689 6.13 12.78 19.31
CA ILE A 689 7.15 12.64 18.28
C ILE A 689 8.14 11.58 18.75
N GLY A 690 8.35 10.56 17.92
CA GLY A 690 9.37 9.55 18.15
C GLY A 690 10.61 9.79 17.27
N GLY A 691 11.77 9.45 17.80
CA GLY A 691 13.04 9.63 17.11
C GLY A 691 14.22 9.18 17.95
N GLN A 692 15.38 9.79 17.73
CA GLN A 692 16.61 9.49 18.47
C GLN A 692 17.39 10.75 18.82
N ASN A 693 18.21 10.64 19.87
CA ASN A 693 19.17 11.65 20.33
C ASN A 693 18.56 13.02 20.65
N PHE A 694 17.30 13.10 21.06
CA PHE A 694 16.75 14.37 21.52
C PHE A 694 17.42 14.85 22.81
N GLY A 695 17.42 16.17 23.03
CA GLY A 695 18.03 16.80 24.18
C GLY A 695 17.16 16.79 25.44
N SER A 696 17.11 17.92 26.13
CA SER A 696 16.27 18.12 27.32
C SER A 696 15.02 18.92 26.98
N LEU A 697 14.05 18.93 27.90
CA LEU A 697 12.86 19.79 27.79
C LEU A 697 13.24 21.28 27.62
N ALA A 698 14.22 21.76 28.38
CA ALA A 698 14.64 23.17 28.34
C ALA A 698 15.31 23.58 27.02
N SER A 699 15.83 22.61 26.27
CA SER A 699 16.55 22.84 25.01
C SER A 699 15.74 22.45 23.78
N THR A 700 14.43 22.14 23.94
CA THR A 700 13.61 21.59 22.86
C THR A 700 12.38 22.45 22.60
N SER A 701 12.10 22.73 21.33
CA SER A 701 10.85 23.34 20.87
C SER A 701 10.35 22.65 19.61
N VAL A 702 9.02 22.62 19.45
CA VAL A 702 8.34 22.00 18.31
C VAL A 702 7.42 23.05 17.66
N THR A 703 7.41 23.11 16.33
CA THR A 703 6.43 23.88 15.57
C THR A 703 5.67 22.99 14.58
N PHE A 704 4.39 23.28 14.41
CA PHE A 704 3.54 22.70 13.36
C PHE A 704 3.37 23.77 12.28
N GLY A 705 4.03 23.58 11.14
CA GLY A 705 4.36 24.66 10.23
C GLY A 705 5.11 25.77 10.99
N THR A 706 4.52 26.96 11.07
CA THR A 706 5.08 28.13 11.77
C THR A 706 4.55 28.30 13.19
N VAL A 707 3.62 27.46 13.65
CA VAL A 707 2.91 27.65 14.92
C VAL A 707 3.60 26.85 16.04
N PRO A 708 4.05 27.49 17.13
CA PRO A 708 4.74 26.80 18.22
C PRO A 708 3.79 25.96 19.07
N ALA A 709 4.20 24.73 19.37
CA ALA A 709 3.50 23.81 20.24
C ALA A 709 3.93 23.94 21.70
N THR A 710 3.11 23.43 22.63
CA THR A 710 3.52 23.28 24.03
C THR A 710 4.20 21.93 24.20
N VAL A 711 5.49 21.90 24.55
CA VAL A 711 6.22 20.65 24.85
C VAL A 711 6.09 20.34 26.34
N THR A 712 5.68 19.11 26.68
CA THR A 712 5.43 18.67 28.05
C THR A 712 6.51 17.71 28.58
N SER A 713 7.09 16.87 27.72
CA SER A 713 8.22 16.02 28.10
C SER A 713 9.17 15.76 26.94
N VAL A 714 10.44 15.52 27.26
CA VAL A 714 11.48 15.13 26.31
C VAL A 714 12.35 14.07 26.96
N SER A 715 12.53 12.95 26.26
CA SER A 715 13.57 11.95 26.52
C SER A 715 14.43 11.79 25.28
N SER A 716 15.43 10.91 25.30
CA SER A 716 16.29 10.69 24.13
C SER A 716 15.56 10.15 22.89
N LYS A 717 14.34 9.59 23.05
CA LYS A 717 13.56 8.95 21.96
C LYS A 717 12.13 9.45 21.80
N ARG A 718 11.65 10.28 22.72
CA ARG A 718 10.26 10.78 22.73
C ARG A 718 10.21 12.26 23.06
N ILE A 719 9.38 12.99 22.32
CA ILE A 719 8.92 14.33 22.67
C ILE A 719 7.41 14.26 22.78
N THR A 720 6.84 14.72 23.89
CA THR A 720 5.38 14.82 24.03
C THR A 720 4.98 16.27 24.24
N GLY A 721 3.75 16.59 23.87
CA GLY A 721 3.23 17.93 24.02
C GLY A 721 1.77 18.05 23.62
N THR A 722 1.35 19.29 23.39
CA THR A 722 0.01 19.65 22.95
C THR A 722 0.08 20.42 21.63
N ILE A 723 -0.72 19.97 20.67
CA ILE A 723 -0.87 20.54 19.34
C ILE A 723 -1.46 21.96 19.48
N PRO A 724 -0.87 22.98 18.85
CA PRO A 724 -1.35 24.35 18.98
C PRO A 724 -2.54 24.63 18.05
N ALA A 725 -3.33 25.64 18.39
CA ALA A 725 -4.36 26.19 17.52
C ALA A 725 -3.78 27.31 16.64
N PRO A 726 -3.78 27.19 15.30
CA PRO A 726 -3.36 28.25 14.41
C PRO A 726 -4.43 29.35 14.31
N SER A 727 -4.01 30.57 14.00
CA SER A 727 -4.95 31.68 13.72
C SER A 727 -5.61 31.57 12.35
N ALA A 728 -4.96 30.88 11.41
CA ALA A 728 -5.46 30.55 10.08
C ALA A 728 -5.08 29.08 9.77
N PRO A 729 -5.92 28.10 10.14
CA PRO A 729 -5.64 26.69 9.86
C PRO A 729 -5.74 26.38 8.36
N THR A 730 -4.98 25.38 7.91
CA THR A 730 -5.05 24.79 6.57
C THR A 730 -5.24 23.28 6.69
N ALA A 731 -5.92 22.68 5.71
CA ALA A 731 -6.08 21.24 5.60
C ALA A 731 -4.83 20.54 5.05
N GLU A 732 -3.84 21.29 4.56
CA GLU A 732 -2.61 20.75 3.97
C GLU A 732 -1.69 20.07 4.98
N LEU A 733 -0.88 19.14 4.48
CA LEU A 733 0.19 18.54 5.27
C LEU A 733 1.29 19.57 5.51
N LEU A 734 1.56 19.80 6.78
CA LEU A 734 2.58 20.69 7.32
C LEU A 734 3.82 19.92 7.73
N ASP A 735 4.95 20.61 7.59
CA ASP A 735 6.20 20.19 8.24
C ASP A 735 6.06 20.34 9.76
N VAL A 736 6.59 19.37 10.49
CA VAL A 736 6.78 19.49 11.95
C VAL A 736 8.27 19.67 12.22
N VAL A 737 8.63 20.84 12.72
CA VAL A 737 10.04 21.20 12.97
C VAL A 737 10.35 21.04 14.44
N VAL A 738 11.39 20.25 14.73
CA VAL A 738 11.93 20.06 16.07
C VAL A 738 13.27 20.76 16.15
N GLN A 739 13.39 21.72 17.04
CA GLN A 739 14.68 22.28 17.46
C GLN A 739 15.05 21.62 18.77
N THR A 740 16.22 21.00 18.86
CA THR A 740 16.71 20.41 20.12
C THR A 740 18.23 20.46 20.22
N GLY A 741 18.75 20.92 21.36
CA GLY A 741 20.20 20.97 21.59
C GLY A 741 20.96 21.88 20.61
N GLY A 742 20.29 22.88 20.04
CA GLY A 742 20.86 23.77 19.01
C GLY A 742 20.93 23.17 17.60
N GLN A 743 20.31 22.01 17.37
CA GLN A 743 20.16 21.37 16.07
C GLN A 743 18.68 21.35 15.65
N GLN A 744 18.44 21.31 14.34
CA GLN A 744 17.10 21.21 13.76
C GLN A 744 16.93 19.85 13.08
N THR A 745 15.76 19.24 13.26
CA THR A 745 15.28 18.11 12.47
C THR A 745 13.83 18.38 12.06
N THR A 746 13.46 18.02 10.83
CA THR A 746 12.14 18.31 10.26
C THR A 746 11.47 17.00 9.86
N LEU A 747 10.23 16.80 10.29
CA LEU A 747 9.31 15.82 9.73
C LEU A 747 8.57 16.46 8.56
N GLU A 748 8.97 16.15 7.33
CA GLU A 748 8.38 16.78 6.14
C GLU A 748 6.95 16.28 5.91
N LYS A 749 6.00 17.20 5.69
CA LYS A 749 4.59 16.92 5.39
C LYS A 749 3.98 15.82 6.29
N ALA A 750 4.19 15.93 7.59
CA ALA A 750 3.90 14.85 8.54
C ALA A 750 2.62 15.06 9.37
N PHE A 751 2.06 16.27 9.35
CA PHE A 751 0.89 16.61 10.15
C PHE A 751 -0.11 17.48 9.39
N ARG A 752 -1.42 17.27 9.54
CA ARG A 752 -2.44 18.19 9.03
C ARG A 752 -3.46 18.62 10.08
N TYR A 753 -4.00 19.83 9.95
CA TYR A 753 -5.16 20.22 10.72
C TYR A 753 -6.45 19.71 10.09
N LEU A 754 -7.39 19.31 10.93
CA LEU A 754 -8.75 19.00 10.54
C LEU A 754 -9.62 20.24 10.76
N LEU A 755 -10.20 20.75 9.69
CA LEU A 755 -10.96 21.99 9.70
C LEU A 755 -12.40 21.72 10.15
N PRO A 756 -13.04 22.60 10.93
CA PRO A 756 -14.47 22.51 11.17
C PRO A 756 -15.26 22.61 9.86
N ASP A 757 -16.43 21.97 9.82
CA ASP A 757 -17.33 22.06 8.66
C ASP A 757 -17.60 23.52 8.26
N GLY A 758 -17.42 23.82 6.97
CA GLY A 758 -17.64 25.16 6.41
C GLY A 758 -16.52 26.18 6.66
N VAL A 759 -15.41 25.79 7.29
CA VAL A 759 -14.23 26.65 7.54
C VAL A 759 -13.08 26.26 6.62
N GLY A 760 -12.50 27.24 5.92
CA GLY A 760 -11.42 27.05 4.94
C GLY A 760 -11.84 27.43 3.52
N VAL A 761 -10.87 27.75 2.67
CA VAL A 761 -11.04 27.78 1.21
C VAL A 761 -10.56 26.44 0.66
N GLY A 762 -11.18 25.93 -0.39
CA GLY A 762 -10.68 24.73 -1.06
C GLY A 762 -9.40 25.01 -1.85
N GLU A 763 -8.90 23.98 -2.51
CA GLU A 763 -7.70 24.05 -3.36
C GLU A 763 -7.97 23.36 -4.70
N TRP A 764 -7.21 23.76 -5.73
CA TRP A 764 -7.32 23.22 -7.07
C TRP A 764 -6.07 22.42 -7.45
N THR A 765 -6.28 21.26 -8.05
CA THR A 765 -5.24 20.49 -8.75
C THR A 765 -5.55 20.42 -10.24
N VAL A 766 -4.50 20.31 -11.06
CA VAL A 766 -4.60 20.08 -12.49
C VAL A 766 -4.34 18.60 -12.76
N GLU A 767 -5.24 17.96 -13.49
CA GLU A 767 -5.15 16.55 -13.89
C GLU A 767 -4.63 16.39 -15.32
N THR A 768 -4.47 15.14 -15.76
CA THR A 768 -4.15 14.82 -17.16
C THR A 768 -5.15 15.51 -18.10
N PRO A 769 -4.68 16.35 -19.06
CA PRO A 769 -5.56 17.05 -19.99
C PRO A 769 -6.34 16.08 -20.86
N MET A 770 -7.50 16.54 -21.36
CA MET A 770 -8.32 15.76 -22.27
C MET A 770 -7.54 15.45 -23.57
N PRO A 771 -7.81 14.32 -24.25
CA PRO A 771 -7.18 14.00 -25.53
C PRO A 771 -7.55 14.98 -26.66
N HIS A 772 -8.69 15.67 -26.51
CA HIS A 772 -9.23 16.64 -27.47
C HIS A 772 -9.80 17.83 -26.70
N GLU A 773 -9.66 19.04 -27.24
CA GLU A 773 -10.30 20.25 -26.72
C GLU A 773 -11.81 20.16 -26.95
N LEU A 774 -12.62 20.52 -25.94
CA LEU A 774 -14.08 20.57 -26.05
C LEU A 774 -14.62 21.81 -25.33
N GLY A 775 -15.49 22.58 -25.96
CA GLY A 775 -16.32 23.59 -25.30
C GLY A 775 -17.78 23.16 -25.16
N GLU A 776 -18.60 23.99 -24.52
CA GLU A 776 -20.05 23.77 -24.32
C GLU A 776 -20.39 22.33 -23.97
N VAL A 777 -19.64 21.83 -22.98
CA VAL A 777 -19.57 20.41 -22.66
C VAL A 777 -20.79 19.98 -21.86
N ALA A 778 -21.14 18.72 -22.03
CA ALA A 778 -22.06 18.01 -21.18
C ALA A 778 -21.34 16.76 -20.68
N ALA A 779 -21.46 16.48 -19.39
CA ALA A 779 -20.76 15.38 -18.77
C ALA A 779 -21.60 14.67 -17.71
N GLY A 780 -21.20 13.45 -17.36
CA GLY A 780 -21.81 12.68 -16.28
C GLY A 780 -20.84 11.63 -15.76
N ILE A 781 -20.82 11.43 -14.44
CA ILE A 781 -20.02 10.36 -13.84
C ILE A 781 -20.91 9.14 -13.64
N VAL A 782 -20.51 8.04 -14.27
CA VAL A 782 -21.14 6.73 -14.11
C VAL A 782 -20.06 5.77 -13.63
N ASN A 783 -20.27 5.18 -12.44
CA ASN A 783 -19.42 4.10 -11.93
C ASN A 783 -17.92 4.45 -11.84
N GLY A 784 -17.58 5.64 -11.34
CA GLY A 784 -16.18 6.08 -11.22
C GLY A 784 -15.55 6.56 -12.54
N VAL A 785 -16.35 6.68 -13.60
CA VAL A 785 -15.89 7.14 -14.91
C VAL A 785 -16.67 8.37 -15.32
N MET A 786 -15.96 9.46 -15.61
CA MET A 786 -16.54 10.67 -16.18
C MET A 786 -16.67 10.49 -17.70
N TYR A 787 -17.89 10.53 -18.22
CA TYR A 787 -18.15 10.62 -19.65
C TYR A 787 -18.42 12.06 -20.03
N ILE A 788 -17.86 12.51 -21.15
CA ILE A 788 -17.95 13.89 -21.61
C ILE A 788 -18.08 13.97 -23.14
N VAL A 789 -18.93 14.88 -23.57
CA VAL A 789 -19.11 15.30 -24.97
C VAL A 789 -19.17 16.82 -24.99
N GLY A 790 -18.89 17.44 -26.13
CA GLY A 790 -19.02 18.89 -26.30
C GLY A 790 -19.02 19.28 -27.77
N HIS A 791 -19.28 20.56 -28.04
CA HIS A 791 -19.22 21.14 -29.40
C HIS A 791 -19.93 20.29 -30.47
N HIS A 792 -19.49 20.35 -31.73
CA HIS A 792 -20.04 19.61 -32.86
C HIS A 792 -19.34 18.25 -33.12
N THR A 793 -18.53 17.76 -32.17
CA THR A 793 -17.87 16.44 -32.31
C THR A 793 -18.87 15.30 -32.10
N ASN A 794 -18.62 14.15 -32.70
CA ASN A 794 -19.41 12.94 -32.43
C ASN A 794 -18.75 12.02 -31.39
N GLN A 795 -17.53 12.35 -30.93
CA GLN A 795 -16.76 11.54 -30.00
C GLN A 795 -17.37 11.58 -28.60
N THR A 796 -17.36 10.42 -27.95
CA THR A 796 -17.62 10.27 -26.52
C THR A 796 -16.27 10.04 -25.85
N LEU A 797 -15.84 10.93 -24.96
CA LEU A 797 -14.61 10.74 -24.19
C LEU A 797 -14.96 10.19 -22.82
N SER A 798 -14.05 9.40 -22.24
CA SER A 798 -14.17 8.99 -20.84
C SER A 798 -12.86 9.18 -20.09
N PHE A 799 -12.98 9.50 -18.81
CA PHE A 799 -11.87 9.60 -17.86
C PHE A 799 -12.15 8.70 -16.67
N ASP A 800 -11.29 7.70 -16.52
CA ASP A 800 -11.35 6.76 -15.41
C ASP A 800 -10.72 7.41 -14.16
N LEU A 801 -11.53 7.66 -13.13
CA LEU A 801 -11.14 8.50 -12.00
C LEU A 801 -10.12 7.81 -11.07
N SER A 802 -10.05 6.47 -11.08
CA SER A 802 -9.09 5.73 -10.26
C SER A 802 -7.72 5.62 -10.94
N THR A 803 -7.69 5.37 -12.25
CA THR A 803 -6.44 5.23 -13.00
C THR A 803 -5.91 6.57 -13.52
N GLY A 804 -6.78 7.53 -13.79
CA GLY A 804 -6.43 8.84 -14.36
C GLY A 804 -6.13 8.78 -15.85
N LEU A 805 -6.70 7.79 -16.52
CA LEU A 805 -6.50 7.55 -17.94
C LEU A 805 -7.73 7.95 -18.74
N TRP A 806 -7.48 8.55 -19.89
CA TRP A 806 -8.49 8.94 -20.87
C TRP A 806 -8.69 7.86 -21.93
N ARG A 807 -9.92 7.77 -22.45
CA ARG A 807 -10.28 6.99 -23.64
C ARG A 807 -11.14 7.81 -24.59
N ASP A 808 -10.98 7.55 -25.88
CA ASP A 808 -11.72 8.19 -26.97
C ASP A 808 -12.25 7.18 -28.02
N ASP A 809 -12.27 5.90 -27.66
CA ASP A 809 -12.66 4.76 -28.52
C ASP A 809 -14.11 4.28 -28.29
N HIS A 810 -14.95 5.12 -27.71
CA HIS A 810 -16.36 4.82 -27.39
C HIS A 810 -17.32 4.99 -28.57
N ALA A 811 -18.53 4.45 -28.42
CA ALA A 811 -19.61 4.68 -29.36
C ALA A 811 -19.89 6.19 -29.56
N VAL A 812 -20.07 6.57 -30.82
CA VAL A 812 -20.36 7.95 -31.22
C VAL A 812 -21.83 8.29 -30.96
N ARG A 813 -22.09 9.52 -30.50
CA ARG A 813 -23.45 9.99 -30.23
C ARG A 813 -24.28 10.19 -31.51
N PRO A 814 -25.59 9.88 -31.52
CA PRO A 814 -26.42 9.96 -32.71
C PRO A 814 -26.75 11.39 -33.17
N PHE A 815 -26.81 12.37 -32.25
CA PHE A 815 -27.07 13.77 -32.55
C PHE A 815 -25.95 14.65 -31.99
N ILE A 816 -25.26 15.38 -32.88
CA ILE A 816 -23.99 16.08 -32.63
C ILE A 816 -24.14 17.56 -32.26
N GLY A 817 -25.30 17.96 -31.71
CA GLY A 817 -25.47 19.34 -31.25
C GLY A 817 -24.54 19.68 -30.08
N ASP A 818 -24.55 20.94 -29.68
CA ASP A 818 -23.83 21.44 -28.52
C ASP A 818 -24.82 21.96 -27.44
N HIS A 819 -24.29 22.44 -26.31
CA HIS A 819 -25.09 22.97 -25.19
C HIS A 819 -26.16 22.01 -24.66
N HIS A 820 -25.86 20.72 -24.61
CA HIS A 820 -26.77 19.75 -24.01
C HIS A 820 -26.86 19.98 -22.50
N ALA A 821 -28.04 19.79 -21.94
CA ALA A 821 -28.15 19.46 -20.53
C ALA A 821 -27.83 17.96 -20.35
N ALA A 822 -27.39 17.57 -19.15
CA ALA A 822 -27.06 16.17 -18.90
C ALA A 822 -27.30 15.72 -17.47
N GLU A 823 -27.77 14.48 -17.33
CA GLU A 823 -28.06 13.84 -16.06
C GLU A 823 -27.71 12.35 -16.07
N VAL A 824 -27.40 11.79 -14.90
CA VAL A 824 -27.15 10.36 -14.73
C VAL A 824 -28.31 9.75 -13.95
N VAL A 825 -28.93 8.71 -14.50
CA VAL A 825 -30.04 7.98 -13.85
C VAL A 825 -29.82 6.48 -14.08
N ASP A 826 -29.87 5.69 -13.01
CA ASP A 826 -29.75 4.23 -13.02
C ASP A 826 -28.56 3.71 -13.86
N GLY A 827 -27.37 4.28 -13.63
CA GLY A 827 -26.14 3.86 -14.31
C GLY A 827 -26.08 4.22 -15.81
N LYS A 828 -26.95 5.11 -16.28
CA LYS A 828 -26.97 5.59 -17.67
C LYS A 828 -26.86 7.10 -17.73
N TRP A 829 -26.23 7.58 -18.78
CA TRP A 829 -26.00 9.00 -18.99
C TRP A 829 -26.96 9.56 -20.05
N TYR A 830 -27.76 10.55 -19.66
CA TYR A 830 -28.78 11.17 -20.49
C TYR A 830 -28.32 12.55 -20.95
N LEU A 831 -28.25 12.76 -22.26
CA LEU A 831 -28.13 14.08 -22.89
C LEU A 831 -29.51 14.57 -23.30
N ILE A 832 -29.83 15.81 -22.94
CA ILE A 832 -31.16 16.40 -23.09
C ILE A 832 -31.04 17.69 -23.88
N GLY A 833 -31.72 17.73 -25.02
CA GLY A 833 -31.84 18.92 -25.86
C GLY A 833 -30.53 19.24 -26.56
N GLY A 834 -30.18 20.51 -26.64
CA GLY A 834 -28.99 21.02 -27.32
C GLY A 834 -29.33 21.94 -28.49
N ILE A 835 -28.32 22.49 -29.14
CA ILE A 835 -28.47 23.44 -30.25
C ILE A 835 -27.82 22.84 -31.50
N GLY A 836 -28.54 22.86 -32.62
CA GLY A 836 -28.03 22.35 -33.89
C GLY A 836 -27.99 20.82 -33.95
N GLY A 837 -27.35 20.24 -34.97
CA GLY A 837 -27.18 18.79 -35.09
C GLY A 837 -28.47 17.94 -35.09
N SER A 838 -29.64 18.56 -35.25
CA SER A 838 -30.98 17.97 -35.01
C SER A 838 -31.21 17.46 -33.58
N SER A 839 -30.48 17.98 -32.59
CA SER A 839 -30.59 17.56 -31.18
C SER A 839 -31.64 18.33 -30.38
N ASP A 840 -32.25 19.38 -30.95
CA ASP A 840 -33.03 20.40 -30.22
C ASP A 840 -34.18 19.87 -29.35
N LEU A 841 -34.71 18.69 -29.67
CA LEU A 841 -35.77 18.00 -28.94
C LEU A 841 -35.35 16.62 -28.42
N LYS A 842 -34.09 16.22 -28.60
CA LYS A 842 -33.68 14.82 -28.41
C LYS A 842 -33.27 14.51 -26.99
N VAL A 843 -33.59 13.29 -26.57
CA VAL A 843 -33.02 12.64 -25.39
C VAL A 843 -32.12 11.52 -25.89
N GLN A 844 -30.81 11.65 -25.71
CA GLN A 844 -29.82 10.64 -26.07
C GLN A 844 -29.36 9.94 -24.80
N ILE A 845 -29.29 8.60 -24.81
CA ILE A 845 -29.01 7.81 -23.61
C ILE A 845 -27.80 6.92 -23.91
N TYR A 846 -26.70 7.16 -23.22
CA TYR A 846 -25.50 6.34 -23.27
C TYR A 846 -25.52 5.30 -22.16
N ASP A 847 -25.31 4.05 -22.56
CA ASP A 847 -25.18 2.90 -21.66
C ASP A 847 -23.72 2.43 -21.66
N PRO A 848 -22.92 2.76 -20.61
CA PRO A 848 -21.52 2.38 -20.56
C PRO A 848 -21.29 0.88 -20.42
N LEU A 849 -22.28 0.10 -19.98
CA LEU A 849 -22.15 -1.36 -19.89
C LEU A 849 -22.11 -2.02 -21.27
N THR A 850 -22.75 -1.40 -22.25
CA THR A 850 -22.84 -1.92 -23.63
C THR A 850 -22.06 -1.08 -24.63
N ASP A 851 -21.43 0.02 -24.18
CA ASP A 851 -20.81 1.05 -25.02
C ASP A 851 -21.70 1.42 -26.20
N SER A 852 -22.93 1.87 -25.91
CA SER A 852 -23.91 2.16 -26.96
C SER A 852 -24.84 3.33 -26.61
N TRP A 853 -25.26 4.04 -27.66
CA TRP A 853 -26.25 5.11 -27.57
C TRP A 853 -27.63 4.64 -28.01
N SER A 854 -28.66 5.10 -27.30
CA SER A 854 -30.07 4.95 -27.65
C SER A 854 -30.80 6.28 -27.50
N THR A 855 -32.11 6.32 -27.81
CA THR A 855 -32.92 7.54 -27.72
C THR A 855 -34.13 7.34 -26.80
N GLY A 856 -34.42 8.33 -25.97
CA GLY A 856 -35.67 8.46 -25.22
C GLY A 856 -36.76 9.21 -25.99
N GLN A 857 -37.89 9.47 -25.34
CA GLN A 857 -38.96 10.31 -25.89
C GLN A 857 -38.48 11.75 -26.03
N ASP A 858 -38.73 12.33 -27.22
CA ASP A 858 -38.43 13.73 -27.52
C ASP A 858 -39.05 14.68 -26.46
N ILE A 859 -38.29 15.74 -26.13
CA ILE A 859 -38.67 16.79 -25.19
C ILE A 859 -39.92 17.54 -25.73
N PRO A 860 -40.90 17.90 -24.88
CA PRO A 860 -42.13 18.56 -25.32
C PRO A 860 -41.96 20.00 -25.82
N PHE A 861 -40.77 20.58 -25.68
CA PHE A 861 -40.40 21.92 -26.16
C PHE A 861 -38.90 21.99 -26.49
N SER A 862 -38.50 22.92 -27.37
CA SER A 862 -37.08 23.14 -27.70
C SER A 862 -36.34 23.75 -26.51
N SER A 863 -35.20 23.17 -26.14
CA SER A 863 -34.41 23.56 -24.97
C SER A 863 -32.91 23.31 -25.19
N GLY A 864 -32.23 24.28 -25.78
CA GLY A 864 -30.76 24.36 -25.78
C GLY A 864 -30.24 25.03 -24.52
N SER A 865 -29.17 24.52 -23.90
CA SER A 865 -28.62 25.06 -22.64
C SER A 865 -29.68 25.18 -21.52
N GLY A 866 -30.57 24.19 -21.46
CA GLY A 866 -31.63 24.11 -20.44
C GLY A 866 -31.08 23.73 -19.07
N SER A 867 -31.84 24.07 -18.02
CA SER A 867 -31.49 23.72 -16.64
C SER A 867 -32.08 22.37 -16.27
N THR A 868 -31.26 21.42 -15.84
CA THR A 868 -31.73 20.09 -15.42
C THR A 868 -31.36 19.73 -13.98
N ALA A 869 -32.11 18.78 -13.42
CA ALA A 869 -31.82 18.11 -12.16
C ALA A 869 -32.46 16.72 -12.11
N VAL A 870 -31.78 15.77 -11.46
CA VAL A 870 -32.39 14.50 -11.05
C VAL A 870 -32.97 14.64 -9.65
N ILE A 871 -34.26 14.38 -9.49
CA ILE A 871 -34.94 14.34 -8.21
C ILE A 871 -35.85 13.10 -8.21
N ASP A 872 -35.67 12.22 -7.24
CA ASP A 872 -36.47 10.98 -7.10
C ASP A 872 -36.47 10.13 -8.40
N GLY A 873 -35.29 9.91 -8.99
CA GLY A 873 -35.10 9.12 -10.21
C GLY A 873 -35.70 9.73 -11.49
N LYS A 874 -36.20 10.97 -11.45
CA LYS A 874 -36.78 11.68 -12.59
C LYS A 874 -35.95 12.87 -12.99
N ILE A 875 -35.93 13.20 -14.27
CA ILE A 875 -35.19 14.34 -14.80
C ILE A 875 -36.14 15.52 -14.99
N TYR A 876 -35.91 16.59 -14.24
CA TYR A 876 -36.60 17.87 -14.41
C TYR A 876 -35.82 18.71 -15.40
N LEU A 877 -36.53 19.37 -16.32
CA LEU A 877 -35.99 20.30 -17.31
C LEU A 877 -36.73 21.62 -17.21
N ALA A 878 -36.00 22.73 -17.08
CA ALA A 878 -36.53 24.07 -16.99
C ALA A 878 -35.80 25.03 -17.93
N GLY A 879 -36.57 25.82 -18.67
CA GLY A 879 -36.04 26.88 -19.53
C GLY A 879 -35.22 26.35 -20.72
N GLY A 880 -34.17 27.08 -21.07
CA GLY A 880 -33.35 26.87 -22.26
C GLY A 880 -33.72 27.82 -23.41
N LEU A 881 -32.97 27.66 -24.50
CA LEU A 881 -33.15 28.38 -25.75
C LEU A 881 -34.08 27.58 -26.66
N ASP A 882 -35.18 28.19 -27.10
CA ASP A 882 -35.97 27.68 -28.20
C ASP A 882 -35.21 27.99 -29.50
N SER A 883 -34.61 26.98 -30.13
CA SER A 883 -33.78 27.16 -31.33
C SER A 883 -34.58 27.59 -32.57
N THR A 884 -35.90 27.34 -32.58
CA THR A 884 -36.81 27.84 -33.62
C THR A 884 -37.09 29.34 -33.49
N GLN A 885 -37.20 29.85 -32.26
CA GLN A 885 -37.47 31.27 -32.01
C GLN A 885 -36.19 32.09 -31.77
N ASN A 886 -35.08 31.42 -31.45
CA ASN A 886 -33.83 32.01 -30.98
C ASN A 886 -34.07 32.97 -29.79
N GLN A 887 -34.83 32.49 -28.80
CA GLN A 887 -35.23 33.20 -27.59
C GLN A 887 -35.32 32.22 -26.42
N GLU A 888 -35.27 32.73 -25.18
CA GLU A 888 -35.53 31.94 -23.99
C GLU A 888 -36.95 31.37 -23.94
N THR A 889 -37.09 30.17 -23.37
CA THR A 889 -38.39 29.64 -22.91
C THR A 889 -38.45 29.65 -21.37
N ALA A 890 -39.67 29.70 -20.84
CA ALA A 890 -39.95 29.53 -19.41
C ALA A 890 -40.55 28.16 -19.09
N ASN A 891 -40.71 27.28 -20.08
CA ASN A 891 -41.36 25.98 -19.90
C ASN A 891 -40.59 25.09 -18.92
N THR A 892 -41.34 24.28 -18.17
CA THR A 892 -40.81 23.27 -17.26
C THR A 892 -41.49 21.94 -17.56
N ALA A 893 -40.73 20.84 -17.56
CA ALA A 893 -41.26 19.50 -17.67
C ALA A 893 -40.44 18.50 -16.86
N VAL A 894 -41.04 17.35 -16.55
CA VAL A 894 -40.37 16.22 -15.91
C VAL A 894 -40.43 14.99 -16.82
N TYR A 895 -39.30 14.33 -16.98
CA TYR A 895 -39.14 13.06 -17.68
C TYR A 895 -39.09 11.92 -16.67
N ASN A 896 -39.89 10.90 -16.91
CA ASN A 896 -39.81 9.63 -16.21
C ASN A 896 -39.07 8.62 -17.10
N PRO A 897 -37.83 8.22 -16.75
CA PRO A 897 -37.05 7.25 -17.51
C PRO A 897 -37.71 5.87 -17.58
N VAL A 898 -38.43 5.47 -16.54
CA VAL A 898 -39.08 4.14 -16.46
C VAL A 898 -40.23 4.02 -17.46
N SER A 899 -41.09 5.03 -17.54
CA SER A 899 -42.21 5.05 -18.49
C SER A 899 -41.87 5.68 -19.83
N ASN A 900 -40.64 6.19 -20.00
CA ASN A 900 -40.17 6.93 -21.16
C ASN A 900 -41.16 8.04 -21.56
N SER A 901 -41.49 8.94 -20.63
CA SER A 901 -42.53 9.94 -20.86
C SER A 901 -42.32 11.27 -20.16
N TRP A 902 -42.70 12.36 -20.83
CA TRP A 902 -42.67 13.73 -20.31
C TRP A 902 -44.02 14.20 -19.77
N THR A 903 -44.00 14.99 -18.70
CA THR A 903 -45.16 15.71 -18.15
C THR A 903 -44.81 17.19 -18.00
N MET A 904 -45.65 18.09 -18.54
CA MET A 904 -45.48 19.54 -18.37
C MET A 904 -45.79 19.95 -16.93
N LEU A 905 -45.01 20.89 -16.40
CA LEU A 905 -45.08 21.40 -15.04
C LEU A 905 -45.28 22.93 -15.03
N THR A 906 -45.35 23.53 -13.84
CA THR A 906 -45.46 24.98 -13.70
C THR A 906 -44.24 25.69 -14.34
N PRO A 907 -44.45 26.63 -15.28
CA PRO A 907 -43.37 27.38 -15.91
C PRO A 907 -42.56 28.21 -14.91
N MET A 908 -41.29 28.45 -15.25
CA MET A 908 -40.41 29.39 -14.55
C MET A 908 -41.05 30.78 -14.46
N LEU A 909 -40.71 31.53 -13.41
CA LEU A 909 -41.16 32.92 -13.24
C LEU A 909 -40.53 33.86 -14.29
N ALA A 910 -39.31 33.54 -14.73
CA ALA A 910 -38.64 34.18 -15.85
C ALA A 910 -37.83 33.15 -16.65
N GLY A 911 -38.01 33.11 -17.97
CA GLY A 911 -37.24 32.25 -18.87
C GLY A 911 -35.75 32.61 -18.88
N ARG A 912 -34.90 31.59 -19.00
CA ARG A 912 -33.43 31.70 -19.04
C ARG A 912 -32.82 30.55 -19.83
N HIS A 913 -31.69 30.82 -20.47
CA HIS A 913 -30.78 29.80 -21.03
C HIS A 913 -29.35 30.04 -20.52
N HIS A 914 -28.49 29.02 -20.63
CA HIS A 914 -27.09 29.06 -20.14
C HIS A 914 -26.98 29.50 -18.68
N ALA A 915 -27.98 29.15 -17.87
CA ALA A 915 -27.93 29.32 -16.43
C ALA A 915 -27.17 28.13 -15.81
N ALA A 916 -26.65 28.31 -14.61
CA ALA A 916 -26.19 27.18 -13.80
C ALA A 916 -27.41 26.50 -13.16
N SER A 917 -27.50 25.19 -13.24
CA SER A 917 -28.52 24.41 -12.52
C SER A 917 -27.93 23.39 -11.55
N ALA A 918 -28.63 23.17 -10.43
CA ALA A 918 -28.21 22.21 -9.42
C ALA A 918 -29.42 21.67 -8.62
N THR A 919 -29.19 20.62 -7.85
CA THR A 919 -30.19 20.00 -6.97
C THR A 919 -29.58 19.60 -5.65
N ASP A 920 -30.30 19.83 -4.56
CA ASP A 920 -30.00 19.29 -3.22
C ASP A 920 -30.59 17.87 -3.02
N GLY A 921 -31.06 17.25 -4.10
CA GLY A 921 -31.82 16.00 -4.13
C GLY A 921 -33.33 16.19 -3.95
N GLN A 922 -33.79 17.40 -3.59
CA GLN A 922 -35.21 17.68 -3.33
C GLN A 922 -35.76 18.79 -4.23
N LYS A 923 -34.96 19.80 -4.56
CA LYS A 923 -35.37 21.00 -5.32
C LYS A 923 -34.42 21.29 -6.47
N LEU A 924 -34.93 21.91 -7.52
CA LEU A 924 -34.12 22.41 -8.65
C LEU A 924 -33.80 23.90 -8.42
N TYR A 925 -32.52 24.24 -8.44
CA TYR A 925 -32.00 25.59 -8.31
C TYR A 925 -31.46 26.06 -9.65
N VAL A 926 -31.80 27.29 -10.06
CA VAL A 926 -31.34 27.92 -11.31
C VAL A 926 -30.71 29.27 -11.00
N PHE A 927 -29.44 29.44 -11.35
CA PHE A 927 -28.62 30.60 -11.05
C PHE A 927 -28.23 31.35 -12.33
N GLY A 928 -28.53 32.65 -12.37
CA GLY A 928 -28.08 33.55 -13.43
C GLY A 928 -28.61 33.19 -14.82
N GLY A 929 -27.71 33.07 -15.79
CA GLY A 929 -28.04 32.81 -17.20
C GLY A 929 -28.31 34.09 -17.99
N ARG A 930 -28.84 33.93 -19.20
CA ARG A 930 -29.12 35.04 -20.14
C ARG A 930 -30.52 34.95 -20.75
N VAL A 931 -30.86 36.04 -21.45
CA VAL A 931 -32.08 36.23 -22.24
C VAL A 931 -31.70 36.74 -23.63
N GLY A 932 -32.59 36.54 -24.60
CA GLY A 932 -32.40 36.96 -25.97
C GLY A 932 -31.82 35.86 -26.87
N PRO A 933 -31.16 36.24 -27.99
CA PRO A 933 -30.60 35.28 -28.93
C PRO A 933 -29.34 34.60 -28.38
N ASN A 934 -28.92 33.50 -29.03
CA ASN A 934 -27.71 32.76 -28.70
C ASN A 934 -26.40 33.53 -29.02
N VAL A 935 -26.10 34.55 -28.22
CA VAL A 935 -24.86 35.33 -28.26
C VAL A 935 -24.45 35.73 -26.84
N PRO A 936 -23.16 36.01 -26.56
CA PRO A 936 -22.74 36.61 -25.30
C PRO A 936 -23.52 37.91 -25.01
N THR A 937 -24.24 37.93 -23.89
CA THR A 937 -24.99 39.09 -23.39
C THR A 937 -24.71 39.30 -21.91
N LEU A 938 -25.11 40.46 -21.38
CA LEU A 938 -24.96 40.70 -19.95
C LEU A 938 -25.84 39.72 -19.18
N GLY A 939 -25.20 38.82 -18.44
CA GLY A 939 -25.86 37.80 -17.64
C GLY A 939 -26.78 38.37 -16.56
N GLN A 940 -27.55 37.48 -15.95
CA GLN A 940 -28.51 37.76 -14.89
C GLN A 940 -27.91 37.35 -13.53
N ASP A 941 -28.42 37.94 -12.45
CA ASP A 941 -28.08 37.59 -11.07
C ASP A 941 -29.25 36.92 -10.32
N SER A 942 -30.38 36.71 -10.99
CA SER A 942 -31.55 36.08 -10.38
C SER A 942 -31.31 34.61 -10.05
N VAL A 943 -31.65 34.22 -8.82
CA VAL A 943 -31.85 32.83 -8.40
C VAL A 943 -33.34 32.47 -8.47
N GLN A 944 -33.66 31.33 -9.09
CA GLN A 944 -35.01 30.74 -9.14
C GLN A 944 -34.96 29.30 -8.62
N ILE A 945 -35.89 28.91 -7.74
CA ILE A 945 -35.91 27.60 -7.08
C ILE A 945 -37.28 26.97 -7.32
N TYR A 946 -37.29 25.74 -7.83
CA TYR A 946 -38.48 24.93 -8.05
C TYR A 946 -38.61 23.85 -6.99
N ASP A 947 -39.80 23.74 -6.42
CA ASP A 947 -40.15 22.70 -5.47
C ASP A 947 -41.11 21.69 -6.12
N PRO A 948 -40.67 20.45 -6.41
CA PRO A 948 -41.49 19.44 -7.07
C PRO A 948 -42.63 18.91 -6.19
N VAL A 949 -42.57 19.09 -4.86
CA VAL A 949 -43.66 18.69 -3.94
C VAL A 949 -44.85 19.62 -4.11
N THR A 950 -44.60 20.90 -4.40
CA THR A 950 -45.65 21.92 -4.53
C THR A 950 -45.93 22.35 -5.97
N ASP A 951 -45.12 21.89 -6.94
CA ASP A 951 -45.13 22.33 -8.34
C ASP A 951 -45.10 23.87 -8.43
N ALA A 952 -44.17 24.50 -7.71
CA ALA A 952 -44.10 25.95 -7.60
C ALA A 952 -42.66 26.48 -7.65
N TRP A 953 -42.52 27.70 -8.20
CA TRP A 953 -41.27 28.45 -8.26
C TRP A 953 -41.26 29.60 -7.26
N VAL A 954 -40.10 29.84 -6.65
CA VAL A 954 -39.77 31.06 -5.90
C VAL A 954 -38.50 31.69 -6.45
N ALA A 955 -38.38 33.02 -6.38
CA ALA A 955 -37.23 33.73 -6.93
C ALA A 955 -36.72 34.89 -6.05
N SER A 956 -35.43 35.16 -6.15
CA SER A 956 -34.73 36.30 -5.50
C SER A 956 -35.33 37.67 -5.83
N PHE A 957 -35.92 37.86 -7.02
CA PHE A 957 -36.55 39.12 -7.41
C PHE A 957 -37.99 39.30 -6.89
N GLN A 958 -38.58 38.27 -6.27
CA GLN A 958 -39.88 38.41 -5.62
C GLN A 958 -39.73 39.07 -4.25
N SER A 959 -40.58 40.05 -3.98
CA SER A 959 -40.60 40.74 -2.69
C SER A 959 -40.86 39.76 -1.54
N GLY A 960 -39.94 39.69 -0.57
CA GLY A 960 -40.08 38.87 0.63
C GLY A 960 -39.67 37.40 0.47
N SER A 961 -39.05 37.00 -0.64
CA SER A 961 -38.57 35.62 -0.84
C SER A 961 -37.44 35.20 0.11
N GLY A 962 -36.64 36.17 0.58
CA GLY A 962 -35.47 35.91 1.43
C GLY A 962 -34.28 35.29 0.68
N ILE A 963 -34.38 35.09 -0.64
CA ILE A 963 -33.31 34.50 -1.46
C ILE A 963 -32.39 35.62 -1.97
N PRO A 964 -31.10 35.64 -1.61
CA PRO A 964 -30.17 36.63 -2.14
C PRO A 964 -29.85 36.36 -3.63
N PRO A 965 -29.69 37.41 -4.46
CA PRO A 965 -29.23 37.25 -5.84
C PRO A 965 -27.79 36.72 -5.90
N LEU A 966 -27.42 36.10 -7.02
CA LEU A 966 -26.06 35.67 -7.32
C LEU A 966 -25.10 36.88 -7.25
N PRO A 967 -23.97 36.81 -6.52
CA PRO A 967 -23.10 37.98 -6.28
C PRO A 967 -22.55 38.61 -7.56
N GLN A 968 -22.23 37.80 -8.57
CA GLN A 968 -21.75 38.24 -9.87
C GLN A 968 -22.68 37.75 -10.97
N ARG A 969 -23.33 38.69 -11.67
CA ARG A 969 -24.19 38.37 -12.82
C ARG A 969 -23.38 37.77 -13.98
N ARG A 970 -23.81 36.61 -14.47
CA ARG A 970 -23.12 35.90 -15.55
C ARG A 970 -23.99 34.81 -16.19
N SER A 971 -23.58 34.34 -17.36
CA SER A 971 -24.19 33.23 -18.11
C SER A 971 -23.13 32.20 -18.48
N GLY A 972 -23.49 31.13 -19.20
CA GLY A 972 -22.53 30.14 -19.72
C GLY A 972 -21.88 29.29 -18.63
N MET A 973 -22.53 29.13 -17.48
CA MET A 973 -21.96 28.38 -16.35
C MET A 973 -22.22 26.86 -16.44
N GLY A 974 -23.16 26.43 -17.28
CA GLY A 974 -23.55 25.02 -17.41
C GLY A 974 -24.17 24.43 -16.14
N LYS A 975 -23.45 23.58 -15.41
CA LYS A 975 -23.95 22.92 -14.18
C LYS A 975 -23.37 23.54 -12.91
N ALA A 976 -24.15 23.52 -11.83
CA ALA A 976 -23.68 23.80 -10.48
C ALA A 976 -23.74 22.50 -9.64
N VAL A 977 -22.91 22.43 -8.60
CA VAL A 977 -22.71 21.20 -7.82
C VAL A 977 -23.23 21.37 -6.40
N TYR A 978 -24.07 20.45 -5.93
CA TYR A 978 -24.43 20.36 -4.53
C TYR A 978 -23.42 19.52 -3.77
N TYR A 979 -22.71 20.14 -2.85
CA TYR A 979 -21.64 19.51 -2.09
C TYR A 979 -21.66 20.02 -0.65
N ARG A 980 -21.70 19.08 0.31
CA ARG A 980 -21.75 19.37 1.76
C ARG A 980 -22.82 20.38 2.20
N GLY A 981 -24.02 20.26 1.64
CA GLY A 981 -25.11 21.14 2.01
C GLY A 981 -25.10 22.51 1.33
N GLU A 982 -24.16 22.76 0.41
CA GLU A 982 -24.02 24.02 -0.31
C GLU A 982 -24.00 23.80 -1.83
N LEU A 983 -24.27 24.86 -2.62
CA LEU A 983 -24.39 24.84 -4.07
C LEU A 983 -23.29 25.68 -4.70
N TYR A 984 -22.38 25.05 -5.45
CA TYR A 984 -21.21 25.65 -6.06
C TYR A 984 -21.53 26.09 -7.49
N VAL A 985 -21.37 27.38 -7.77
CA VAL A 985 -21.63 28.01 -9.08
C VAL A 985 -20.31 28.53 -9.65
N LEU A 986 -19.82 27.86 -10.69
CA LEU A 986 -18.48 28.06 -11.24
C LEU A 986 -18.51 28.77 -12.59
N GLY A 987 -17.49 29.59 -12.84
CA GLY A 987 -17.15 30.12 -14.14
C GLY A 987 -18.25 30.94 -14.81
N GLY A 988 -18.30 30.88 -16.14
CA GLY A 988 -19.26 31.56 -16.99
C GLY A 988 -18.61 32.61 -17.89
N GLU A 989 -19.44 33.32 -18.65
CA GLU A 989 -19.04 34.35 -19.60
C GLU A 989 -19.90 35.61 -19.47
N THR A 990 -19.43 36.68 -20.12
CA THR A 990 -20.09 37.98 -20.20
C THR A 990 -19.76 38.70 -21.51
N VAL A 991 -20.22 39.93 -21.65
CA VAL A 991 -19.91 40.82 -22.77
C VAL A 991 -18.48 41.38 -22.68
N PRO A 992 -17.90 41.82 -23.82
CA PRO A 992 -16.59 42.48 -23.87
C PRO A 992 -16.37 43.57 -22.81
N GLY A 993 -15.34 43.38 -21.98
CA GLY A 993 -14.98 44.28 -20.88
C GLY A 993 -15.91 44.21 -19.68
N GLY A 994 -16.58 43.08 -19.47
CA GLY A 994 -17.46 42.84 -18.34
C GLY A 994 -16.76 43.00 -16.99
N ILE A 995 -17.45 43.56 -16.00
CA ILE A 995 -16.88 43.82 -14.68
C ILE A 995 -16.54 42.50 -13.99
N GLY A 996 -15.27 42.33 -13.62
CA GLY A 996 -14.78 41.15 -12.89
C GLY A 996 -14.53 39.93 -13.75
N ALA A 997 -14.56 40.06 -15.09
CA ALA A 997 -14.16 39.01 -16.01
C ALA A 997 -12.66 39.06 -16.29
N GLU A 998 -12.09 37.88 -16.54
CA GLU A 998 -10.70 37.68 -16.95
C GLU A 998 -10.54 37.96 -18.47
N PRO A 999 -9.30 38.06 -19.00
CA PRO A 999 -9.07 38.16 -20.43
C PRO A 999 -9.81 37.04 -21.19
N GLY A 1000 -10.55 37.41 -22.23
CA GLY A 1000 -11.46 36.50 -22.92
C GLY A 1000 -12.94 36.67 -22.52
N ASP A 1001 -13.26 37.56 -21.58
CA ASP A 1001 -14.64 37.85 -21.14
C ASP A 1001 -15.33 36.65 -20.47
N VAL A 1002 -14.53 35.82 -19.82
CA VAL A 1002 -14.91 34.63 -19.02
C VAL A 1002 -14.60 34.85 -17.54
N TYR A 1003 -15.17 34.01 -16.67
CA TYR A 1003 -14.93 34.05 -15.23
C TYR A 1003 -14.24 32.75 -14.78
N ASP A 1004 -13.32 32.89 -13.82
CA ASP A 1004 -12.75 31.83 -12.98
C ASP A 1004 -13.50 31.70 -11.63
N ARG A 1005 -14.34 32.68 -11.31
CA ARG A 1005 -15.06 32.81 -10.04
C ARG A 1005 -15.85 31.56 -9.61
N VAL A 1006 -15.76 31.24 -8.32
CA VAL A 1006 -16.57 30.21 -7.64
C VAL A 1006 -17.43 30.86 -6.54
N ASP A 1007 -18.74 30.99 -6.78
CA ASP A 1007 -19.69 31.45 -5.75
C ASP A 1007 -20.44 30.26 -5.16
N VAL A 1008 -20.56 30.21 -3.84
CA VAL A 1008 -21.21 29.12 -3.12
C VAL A 1008 -22.42 29.61 -2.35
N TYR A 1009 -23.58 29.01 -2.63
CA TYR A 1009 -24.86 29.31 -2.01
C TYR A 1009 -25.20 28.29 -0.94
N ASN A 1010 -25.51 28.76 0.27
CA ASN A 1010 -26.05 27.92 1.33
C ASN A 1010 -27.58 28.02 1.34
N PRO A 1011 -28.32 26.96 0.95
CA PRO A 1011 -29.78 26.98 0.87
C PRO A 1011 -30.47 27.01 2.25
N VAL A 1012 -29.77 26.64 3.33
CA VAL A 1012 -30.33 26.64 4.70
C VAL A 1012 -30.27 28.05 5.31
N SER A 1013 -29.13 28.72 5.20
CA SER A 1013 -28.93 30.08 5.74
C SER A 1013 -29.32 31.19 4.76
N ALA A 1014 -29.62 30.84 3.51
CA ALA A 1014 -29.90 31.76 2.41
C ALA A 1014 -28.80 32.84 2.28
N SER A 1015 -27.55 32.40 2.15
CA SER A 1015 -26.39 33.29 2.08
C SER A 1015 -25.37 32.82 1.03
N TRP A 1016 -24.54 33.76 0.57
CA TRP A 1016 -23.47 33.51 -0.38
C TRP A 1016 -22.11 33.71 0.28
N ARG A 1017 -21.14 32.93 -0.19
CA ARG A 1017 -19.70 33.14 0.03
C ARG A 1017 -18.96 32.84 -1.27
N GLN A 1018 -17.72 33.31 -1.39
CA GLN A 1018 -16.84 33.00 -2.52
C GLN A 1018 -15.79 31.97 -2.09
N GLU A 1019 -15.50 31.01 -2.96
CA GLU A 1019 -14.37 30.07 -2.83
C GLU A 1019 -13.13 30.57 -3.58
N VAL A 1020 -12.03 29.82 -3.50
CA VAL A 1020 -10.89 30.06 -4.39
C VAL A 1020 -11.31 29.96 -5.86
N ASP A 1021 -10.84 30.90 -6.67
CA ASP A 1021 -11.14 30.96 -8.10
C ASP A 1021 -10.52 29.77 -8.84
N MET A 1022 -11.15 29.33 -9.94
CA MET A 1022 -10.64 28.28 -10.82
C MET A 1022 -9.26 28.67 -11.37
N PRO A 1023 -8.32 27.72 -11.59
CA PRO A 1023 -7.04 28.03 -12.20
C PRO A 1023 -7.17 28.59 -13.62
N THR A 1024 -8.21 28.18 -14.35
CA THR A 1024 -8.54 28.68 -15.69
C THR A 1024 -9.95 29.24 -15.73
N ALA A 1025 -10.09 30.50 -16.12
CA ALA A 1025 -11.39 31.12 -16.37
C ALA A 1025 -12.08 30.48 -17.59
N ARG A 1026 -13.28 29.92 -17.40
CA ARG A 1026 -13.96 29.12 -18.43
C ARG A 1026 -15.48 29.26 -18.38
N HIS A 1027 -16.11 29.11 -19.54
CA HIS A 1027 -17.56 28.98 -19.71
C HIS A 1027 -17.91 27.68 -20.46
N GLY A 1028 -19.20 27.37 -20.56
CA GLY A 1028 -19.66 26.14 -21.19
C GLY A 1028 -19.13 24.89 -20.48
N ILE A 1029 -18.94 24.98 -19.16
CA ILE A 1029 -18.37 23.92 -18.31
C ILE A 1029 -19.47 23.04 -17.69
N PHE A 1030 -19.12 21.83 -17.26
CA PHE A 1030 -20.06 20.92 -16.60
C PHE A 1030 -19.44 20.28 -15.35
N PRO A 1031 -19.36 21.02 -14.22
CA PRO A 1031 -18.78 20.54 -12.98
C PRO A 1031 -19.52 19.31 -12.43
N LEU A 1032 -18.78 18.31 -11.95
CA LEU A 1032 -19.33 17.05 -11.41
C LEU A 1032 -18.71 16.70 -10.05
N LEU A 1033 -19.56 16.30 -9.09
CA LEU A 1033 -19.10 15.82 -7.78
C LEU A 1033 -18.81 14.32 -7.83
N HIS A 1034 -17.63 13.92 -7.36
CA HIS A 1034 -17.30 12.52 -7.10
C HIS A 1034 -16.22 12.40 -6.02
N ASP A 1035 -16.40 11.49 -5.07
CA ASP A 1035 -15.47 11.26 -3.95
C ASP A 1035 -14.97 12.55 -3.26
N ASP A 1036 -15.93 13.38 -2.86
CA ASP A 1036 -15.69 14.66 -2.20
C ASP A 1036 -14.84 15.66 -3.01
N LYS A 1037 -14.78 15.49 -4.33
CA LYS A 1037 -14.06 16.37 -5.27
C LYS A 1037 -14.98 16.88 -6.38
N ILE A 1038 -14.78 18.12 -6.81
CA ILE A 1038 -15.50 18.69 -7.96
C ILE A 1038 -14.58 18.70 -9.18
N TYR A 1039 -14.94 17.94 -10.21
CA TYR A 1039 -14.19 17.84 -11.46
C TYR A 1039 -14.76 18.83 -12.48
N VAL A 1040 -13.86 19.57 -13.16
CA VAL A 1040 -14.20 20.52 -14.24
C VAL A 1040 -13.30 20.25 -15.44
N ALA A 1041 -13.87 19.61 -16.47
CA ALA A 1041 -13.18 19.25 -17.71
C ALA A 1041 -13.74 20.04 -18.90
N GLY A 1042 -12.86 20.49 -19.81
CA GLY A 1042 -13.23 21.23 -21.01
C GLY A 1042 -13.82 22.62 -20.76
N GLY A 1043 -14.72 23.06 -21.63
CA GLY A 1043 -15.23 24.43 -21.63
C GLY A 1043 -14.33 25.38 -22.43
N GLY A 1044 -14.83 26.59 -22.66
CA GLY A 1044 -14.15 27.61 -23.46
C GLY A 1044 -13.51 28.71 -22.62
N ASP A 1045 -12.28 29.09 -22.95
CA ASP A 1045 -11.48 30.15 -22.30
C ASP A 1045 -11.72 31.56 -22.88
N MET A 1046 -12.60 31.67 -23.89
CA MET A 1046 -13.05 32.94 -24.46
C MET A 1046 -14.56 32.94 -24.68
N ALA A 1047 -15.25 34.03 -24.35
CA ALA A 1047 -16.69 34.18 -24.51
C ALA A 1047 -17.13 33.91 -25.96
N GLY A 1048 -18.25 33.21 -26.11
CA GLY A 1048 -18.72 32.69 -27.38
C GLY A 1048 -18.03 31.38 -27.77
N HIS A 1049 -17.65 31.22 -29.04
CA HIS A 1049 -17.11 29.95 -29.52
C HIS A 1049 -15.63 29.78 -29.17
N SER A 1050 -15.35 28.99 -28.14
CA SER A 1050 -14.01 28.51 -27.77
C SER A 1050 -14.07 27.13 -27.09
N GLU A 1051 -12.90 26.52 -26.88
CA GLU A 1051 -12.70 25.17 -26.37
C GLU A 1051 -11.37 25.06 -25.62
N SER A 1052 -11.23 24.07 -24.76
CA SER A 1052 -9.99 23.75 -24.03
C SER A 1052 -9.94 22.26 -23.69
N ASP A 1053 -8.76 21.76 -23.36
CA ASP A 1053 -8.50 20.39 -22.88
C ASP A 1053 -8.28 20.34 -21.36
N ALA A 1054 -8.47 21.46 -20.66
CA ALA A 1054 -8.15 21.59 -19.25
C ALA A 1054 -9.03 20.69 -18.37
N VAL A 1055 -8.39 20.01 -17.40
CA VAL A 1055 -9.04 19.19 -16.39
C VAL A 1055 -8.56 19.66 -15.01
N GLU A 1056 -9.48 20.22 -14.24
CA GLU A 1056 -9.18 20.83 -12.94
C GLU A 1056 -10.08 20.21 -11.88
N VAL A 1057 -9.53 19.96 -10.70
CA VAL A 1057 -10.22 19.28 -9.61
C VAL A 1057 -10.14 20.13 -8.36
N PHE A 1058 -11.30 20.46 -7.81
CA PHE A 1058 -11.42 21.18 -6.56
C PHE A 1058 -11.57 20.21 -5.39
N HIS A 1059 -10.78 20.46 -4.35
CA HIS A 1059 -10.74 19.72 -3.09
C HIS A 1059 -11.13 20.67 -1.96
N ARG A 1060 -11.91 20.20 -0.97
CA ARG A 1060 -12.30 21.03 0.17
C ARG A 1060 -12.23 20.35 1.54
#